data_AF-E6V2R4-F1
#
_entry.id   AF-E6V2R4-F1
#
_cell.length_a   1.000
_cell.length_b   1.000
_cell.length_c   1.000
_cell.angle_alpha   90.00
_cell.angle_beta   90.00
_cell.angle_gamma   90.00
#
_symmetry.space_group_name_H-M   'P 1'
#
loop_
_entity.id
_entity.type
_entity.pdbx_description
1 polymer ?
#
loop_
_entity_poly.entity_id
_entity_poly.type
_entity_poly.pdbx_seq_one_letter_code
_entity_poly.pdbx_strand_id
1 'polypeptide(L)'
;MSTPTIPGEAPFDPAILARMASAMFSALPGTAPTSLPGVVSGLVPGAQFPSNIAPPGSPLVSPAGFGPSVPGTPIPQGQIPGANVLPASPTQLPSLANRAPALLPHAVAGNGVPDSVLSVAPAFEPRLGGTVLGVPQQVGAPLAPSAPQTAAASPFYFLNNSYGHPTAGASDGFAIHDPFAGLAAPTAQPALPPSPPSASAGRDAQFYFVDAVRLPNGFVTPAKPDPRGPDAAPLAGSGQHPPFDVNAVRRDFPILQERVNGKQLVWFDNAATTHKPQSVIDRIAYFYAHENSNIHRAAHELAARATDAYEGARERVRTFINAPEVEEVIFVRGTTEAINLVAKSWGGQHVGEGDEIIVSNLEHHANIVPWQQLAAAKGAKLRVIPVDDSGQVLLDEYRKLLNDRTKIVAVTQVSNALGTVVPVKEIVELAHRAGAKALVDGAQSVSHMRVDVQDIGADFFVFSGHKVFGPTGIGVVWGKREVLEDMPPWQGGGNMIADVTFEKTVFQPIPNKFEAGTGNIADAVGLGAAIDYVNKVGIENIARYEHDLLVYGMQKLGAIPGVRLIGTAADKASVMSFVLDGYTTEEVGHALNDEGIAVRTGHHCAQPILRRFGVETTVRPSLAFYNTFDEVDRLIAVVRRLAGQRRAG
;
A
#
# COMPACT_ATOMS: atom_id res chain seq x y z
N MET A 1 -76.84 4.71 4.20
CA MET A 1 -76.17 3.48 4.64
C MET A 1 -74.78 3.48 4.01
N SER A 2 -73.84 4.28 4.49
CA SER A 2 -73.00 4.12 5.70
C SER A 2 -71.65 3.54 5.33
N THR A 3 -70.72 4.42 4.94
CA THR A 3 -69.27 4.25 5.03
C THR A 3 -68.84 4.10 6.49
N PRO A 4 -68.00 3.11 6.86
CA PRO A 4 -67.36 3.09 8.17
C PRO A 4 -66.08 3.93 8.15
N THR A 5 -66.04 4.92 9.03
CA THR A 5 -64.88 5.73 9.44
C THR A 5 -63.96 4.93 10.36
N ILE A 6 -62.65 4.94 10.09
CA ILE A 6 -61.61 4.49 11.03
C ILE A 6 -61.11 5.74 11.80
N PRO A 7 -60.97 5.70 13.14
CA PRO A 7 -60.58 6.86 13.96
C PRO A 7 -59.10 7.21 13.76
N GLY A 8 -58.80 8.51 13.84
CA GLY A 8 -57.47 9.06 13.61
C GLY A 8 -56.46 8.76 14.72
N GLU A 9 -55.21 8.57 14.29
CA GLU A 9 -54.00 8.83 15.06
C GLU A 9 -53.27 9.99 14.37
N ALA A 10 -53.14 11.11 15.07
CA ALA A 10 -52.32 12.22 14.62
C ALA A 10 -50.83 11.90 14.85
N PRO A 11 -49.94 12.34 13.96
CA PRO A 11 -48.51 12.03 14.01
C PRO A 11 -47.77 12.92 15.02
N PHE A 12 -46.80 12.31 15.70
CA PHE A 12 -45.70 12.87 16.50
C PHE A 12 -45.63 14.39 16.71
N ASP A 13 -45.69 14.82 17.97
CA ASP A 13 -45.52 16.21 18.40
C ASP A 13 -44.09 16.71 18.12
N PRO A 14 -43.89 17.67 17.19
CA PRO A 14 -42.59 18.22 16.85
C PRO A 14 -41.89 18.89 18.04
N ALA A 15 -42.64 19.37 19.04
CA ALA A 15 -42.08 20.00 20.23
C ALA A 15 -41.38 19.00 21.17
N ILE A 16 -41.75 17.72 21.09
CA ILE A 16 -41.09 16.63 21.83
C ILE A 16 -39.78 16.27 21.14
N LEU A 17 -39.78 16.14 19.81
CA LEU A 17 -38.57 15.89 19.02
C LEU A 17 -37.52 17.00 19.16
N ALA A 18 -37.95 18.27 19.16
CA ALA A 18 -37.05 19.41 19.37
C ALA A 18 -36.42 19.42 20.78
N ARG A 19 -37.18 18.99 21.80
CA ARG A 19 -36.68 18.86 23.18
C ARG A 19 -35.70 17.71 23.35
N MET A 20 -35.95 16.57 22.72
CA MET A 20 -35.03 15.43 22.71
C MET A 20 -33.71 15.75 21.99
N ALA A 21 -33.79 16.44 20.84
CA ALA A 21 -32.60 16.88 20.11
C ALA A 21 -31.78 17.87 20.94
N SER A 22 -32.43 18.84 21.60
CA SER A 22 -31.74 19.81 22.44
C SER A 22 -31.06 19.16 23.66
N ALA A 23 -31.69 18.17 24.28
CA ALA A 23 -31.13 17.44 25.42
C ALA A 23 -29.90 16.60 25.05
N MET A 24 -29.86 16.06 23.82
CA MET A 24 -28.75 15.25 23.32
C MET A 24 -27.49 16.09 23.03
N PHE A 25 -27.65 17.36 22.63
CA PHE A 25 -26.53 18.26 22.33
C PHE A 25 -26.05 19.11 23.52
N SER A 26 -26.77 19.11 24.65
CA SER A 26 -26.38 19.85 25.87
C SER A 26 -25.54 19.06 26.88
N ALA A 27 -25.30 17.76 26.64
CA ALA A 27 -24.52 16.93 27.57
C ALA A 27 -23.03 16.91 27.18
N LEU A 28 -22.18 17.49 28.03
CA LEU A 28 -20.72 17.36 27.93
C LEU A 28 -20.29 15.92 28.29
N PRO A 29 -19.16 15.41 27.75
CA PRO A 29 -18.73 14.04 27.99
C PRO A 29 -18.35 13.83 29.46
N GLY A 30 -19.06 12.94 30.17
CA GLY A 30 -18.64 12.44 31.48
C GLY A 30 -19.64 12.50 32.64
N THR A 31 -20.88 12.96 32.46
CA THR A 31 -21.90 12.93 33.51
C THR A 31 -22.92 11.81 33.29
N ALA A 32 -23.06 10.91 34.27
CA ALA A 32 -24.06 9.84 34.26
C ALA A 32 -25.48 10.42 34.42
N PRO A 33 -26.49 9.91 33.71
CA PRO A 33 -27.85 10.43 33.83
C PRO A 33 -28.49 10.00 35.16
N THR A 34 -29.08 10.97 35.86
CA THR A 34 -29.96 10.76 37.01
C THR A 34 -31.26 10.08 36.56
N SER A 35 -31.69 9.09 37.33
CA SER A 35 -32.90 8.28 37.12
C SER A 35 -34.18 9.12 37.11
N LEU A 36 -35.03 8.91 36.10
CA LEU A 36 -36.45 9.28 36.14
C LEU A 36 -37.24 8.26 36.98
N PRO A 37 -38.23 8.67 37.78
CA PRO A 37 -39.03 7.75 38.58
C PRO A 37 -40.04 7.00 37.71
N GLY A 38 -40.01 5.66 37.74
CA GLY A 38 -41.10 4.83 37.20
C GLY A 38 -40.73 3.61 36.36
N VAL A 39 -39.46 3.27 36.17
CA VAL A 39 -39.08 2.08 35.38
C VAL A 39 -38.27 1.10 36.22
N VAL A 40 -38.83 -0.09 36.41
CA VAL A 40 -38.24 -1.20 37.18
C VAL A 40 -37.00 -1.70 36.42
N SER A 41 -35.84 -1.65 37.08
CA SER A 41 -34.56 -2.08 36.54
C SER A 41 -34.41 -3.60 36.61
N GLY A 42 -34.14 -4.23 35.48
CA GLY A 42 -33.78 -5.64 35.39
C GLY A 42 -32.84 -5.85 34.21
N LEU A 43 -31.58 -5.45 34.35
CA LEU A 43 -30.54 -5.73 33.36
C LEU A 43 -29.29 -6.30 34.04
N VAL A 44 -28.97 -7.53 33.66
CA VAL A 44 -27.71 -8.24 33.95
C VAL A 44 -26.62 -7.68 33.02
N PRO A 45 -25.37 -7.48 33.47
CA PRO A 45 -24.28 -7.03 32.60
C PRO A 45 -23.94 -8.08 31.53
N GLY A 46 -23.98 -7.73 30.24
CA GLY A 46 -23.45 -8.56 29.15
C GLY A 46 -24.27 -8.70 27.87
N ALA A 47 -25.45 -8.07 27.72
CA ALA A 47 -26.24 -8.16 26.50
C ALA A 47 -26.02 -6.95 25.56
N GLN A 48 -25.59 -7.20 24.32
CA GLN A 48 -25.59 -6.19 23.26
C GLN A 48 -27.00 -6.01 22.68
N PHE A 49 -27.40 -4.77 22.41
CA PHE A 49 -28.64 -4.46 21.70
C PHE A 49 -28.47 -4.69 20.19
N PRO A 50 -29.46 -5.29 19.49
CA PRO A 50 -29.43 -5.35 18.03
C PRO A 50 -29.79 -3.99 17.44
N SER A 51 -28.87 -3.42 16.66
CA SER A 51 -29.11 -2.26 15.82
C SER A 51 -29.60 -2.68 14.44
N ASN A 52 -30.93 -2.77 14.26
CA ASN A 52 -31.57 -2.54 12.97
C ASN A 52 -33.09 -2.34 13.13
N ILE A 53 -33.58 -1.11 12.94
CA ILE A 53 -35.01 -0.84 12.80
C ILE A 53 -35.23 -0.42 11.35
N ALA A 54 -35.46 -1.39 10.48
CA ALA A 54 -36.04 -1.14 9.17
C ALA A 54 -37.55 -1.44 9.23
N PRO A 55 -38.43 -0.62 8.64
CA PRO A 55 -39.87 -0.88 8.63
C PRO A 55 -40.21 -2.16 7.85
N PRO A 56 -41.32 -2.85 8.17
CA PRO A 56 -41.73 -4.07 7.47
C PRO A 56 -41.99 -3.80 5.98
N GLY A 57 -41.33 -4.55 5.08
CA GLY A 57 -41.60 -4.53 3.63
C GLY A 57 -40.44 -4.12 2.71
N SER A 58 -39.24 -3.87 3.23
CA SER A 58 -38.08 -3.52 2.38
C SER A 58 -37.41 -4.77 1.76
N PRO A 59 -37.17 -4.80 0.43
CA PRO A 59 -36.54 -5.93 -0.28
C PRO A 59 -35.02 -6.04 -0.07
N LEU A 60 -34.43 -5.26 0.84
CA LEU A 60 -33.00 -5.28 1.17
C LEU A 60 -32.65 -6.16 2.38
N VAL A 61 -33.55 -7.03 2.81
CA VAL A 61 -33.25 -8.08 3.80
C VAL A 61 -33.16 -9.42 3.06
N SER A 62 -31.94 -9.90 2.80
CA SER A 62 -31.71 -11.32 2.51
C SER A 62 -31.00 -11.96 3.72
N PRO A 63 -31.56 -13.03 4.30
CA PRO A 63 -31.08 -13.61 5.54
C PRO A 63 -29.93 -14.59 5.33
N ALA A 64 -28.99 -14.59 6.26
CA ALA A 64 -28.29 -15.82 6.61
C ALA A 64 -29.32 -16.78 7.19
N GLY A 65 -29.63 -17.88 6.50
CA GLY A 65 -30.53 -18.89 7.03
C GLY A 65 -31.06 -19.88 5.99
N PHE A 66 -30.52 -21.09 6.06
CA PHE A 66 -31.07 -22.39 5.65
C PHE A 66 -32.53 -22.39 5.17
N GLY A 67 -32.73 -22.87 3.93
CA GLY A 67 -34.05 -23.11 3.37
C GLY A 67 -34.78 -24.27 4.08
N PRO A 68 -36.14 -24.27 4.07
CA PRO A 68 -36.93 -25.34 4.64
C PRO A 68 -37.11 -26.47 3.62
N SER A 69 -36.38 -27.57 3.79
CA SER A 69 -36.89 -28.91 3.43
C SER A 69 -36.05 -29.99 4.11
N VAL A 70 -36.76 -30.90 4.79
CA VAL A 70 -36.34 -32.14 5.47
C VAL A 70 -36.05 -32.02 6.99
N PRO A 71 -36.65 -32.88 7.86
CA PRO A 71 -36.71 -32.69 9.31
C PRO A 71 -35.70 -33.52 10.11
N GLY A 72 -35.17 -32.92 11.20
CA GLY A 72 -34.96 -33.53 12.51
C GLY A 72 -33.85 -34.59 12.69
N THR A 73 -32.84 -34.25 13.51
CA THR A 73 -32.33 -35.08 14.63
C THR A 73 -31.33 -34.26 15.45
N PRO A 74 -31.35 -34.30 16.81
CA PRO A 74 -30.41 -33.54 17.63
C PRO A 74 -29.08 -34.31 17.79
N ILE A 75 -27.93 -33.62 17.71
CA ILE A 75 -26.62 -34.19 18.06
C ILE A 75 -26.14 -33.64 19.41
N PRO A 76 -25.60 -34.46 20.33
CA PRO A 76 -25.21 -34.05 21.68
C PRO A 76 -23.86 -33.33 21.70
N GLN A 77 -23.65 -32.50 22.73
CA GLN A 77 -22.38 -31.85 23.00
C GLN A 77 -21.27 -32.84 23.36
N GLY A 78 -20.13 -32.73 22.66
CA GLY A 78 -18.80 -33.11 23.15
C GLY A 78 -18.05 -34.16 22.32
N GLN A 79 -17.06 -33.71 21.52
CA GLN A 79 -15.69 -34.28 21.46
C GLN A 79 -14.78 -33.61 20.38
N ILE A 80 -13.63 -33.14 20.87
CA ILE A 80 -12.23 -33.00 20.38
C ILE A 80 -11.91 -32.91 18.86
N PRO A 81 -10.99 -32.01 18.42
CA PRO A 81 -10.62 -31.84 17.00
C PRO A 81 -9.58 -32.87 16.52
N GLY A 82 -9.81 -33.45 15.34
CA GLY A 82 -8.81 -34.20 14.57
C GLY A 82 -9.27 -35.58 14.09
N ALA A 83 -10.05 -35.64 13.01
CA ALA A 83 -10.19 -36.85 12.20
C ALA A 83 -10.63 -36.49 10.77
N ASN A 84 -9.78 -36.81 9.79
CA ASN A 84 -10.11 -36.82 8.37
C ASN A 84 -11.03 -38.01 8.07
N VAL A 85 -12.16 -37.77 7.41
CA VAL A 85 -12.91 -38.83 6.70
C VAL A 85 -13.48 -38.24 5.41
N LEU A 86 -12.94 -38.69 4.27
CA LEU A 86 -13.61 -38.65 2.96
C LEU A 86 -14.80 -39.61 2.97
N PRO A 87 -15.85 -39.35 2.18
CA PRO A 87 -16.46 -40.45 1.45
C PRO A 87 -16.57 -40.20 -0.06
N ALA A 88 -16.31 -41.28 -0.78
CA ALA A 88 -16.37 -41.42 -2.23
C ALA A 88 -17.78 -41.83 -2.70
N SER A 89 -18.22 -41.24 -3.83
CA SER A 89 -19.06 -41.79 -4.92
C SER A 89 -20.51 -42.30 -4.60
N PRO A 90 -21.42 -42.57 -5.58
CA PRO A 90 -21.37 -42.40 -7.05
C PRO A 90 -22.60 -41.67 -7.69
N THR A 91 -22.48 -41.48 -9.00
CA THR A 91 -23.39 -41.05 -10.09
C THR A 91 -24.89 -41.37 -9.98
N GLN A 92 -25.75 -40.47 -10.51
CA GLN A 92 -26.86 -40.79 -11.43
C GLN A 92 -27.16 -39.64 -12.41
N LEU A 93 -27.26 -40.00 -13.70
CA LEU A 93 -27.80 -39.20 -14.82
C LEU A 93 -29.35 -39.17 -14.74
N PRO A 94 -29.99 -38.07 -15.17
CA PRO A 94 -31.11 -38.26 -16.09
C PRO A 94 -31.18 -37.25 -17.25
N SER A 95 -31.28 -37.85 -18.45
CA SER A 95 -32.16 -37.53 -19.59
C SER A 95 -32.25 -36.10 -20.15
N LEU A 96 -31.64 -35.97 -21.33
CA LEU A 96 -32.14 -35.20 -22.48
C LEU A 96 -33.57 -35.61 -22.85
N ALA A 97 -34.57 -34.81 -22.48
CA ALA A 97 -35.86 -34.72 -23.16
C ALA A 97 -36.67 -33.53 -22.60
N ASN A 98 -36.50 -32.36 -23.22
CA ASN A 98 -37.54 -31.32 -23.41
C ASN A 98 -36.87 -30.08 -24.02
N ARG A 99 -36.66 -30.11 -25.34
CA ARG A 99 -36.52 -28.89 -26.14
C ARG A 99 -37.93 -28.41 -26.48
N ALA A 100 -38.34 -27.28 -25.93
CA ALA A 100 -39.42 -26.46 -26.47
C ALA A 100 -38.81 -25.18 -27.04
N PRO A 101 -39.19 -24.74 -28.25
CA PRO A 101 -38.64 -23.54 -28.87
C PRO A 101 -39.16 -22.29 -28.17
N ALA A 102 -38.25 -21.37 -27.84
CA ALA A 102 -38.58 -20.06 -27.31
C ALA A 102 -39.33 -19.24 -28.38
N LEU A 103 -40.59 -18.91 -28.08
CA LEU A 103 -41.42 -17.97 -28.82
C LEU A 103 -40.88 -16.55 -28.61
N LEU A 104 -40.72 -15.82 -29.73
CA LEU A 104 -40.39 -14.39 -29.77
C LEU A 104 -41.50 -13.54 -29.13
N PRO A 105 -41.20 -12.57 -28.26
CA PRO A 105 -42.21 -11.66 -27.75
C PRO A 105 -42.57 -10.62 -28.83
N HIS A 106 -43.74 -10.76 -29.43
CA HIS A 106 -44.39 -9.68 -30.18
C HIS A 106 -45.29 -8.91 -29.19
N ALA A 107 -44.86 -7.73 -28.75
CA ALA A 107 -45.73 -6.76 -28.12
C ALA A 107 -46.26 -5.80 -29.20
N VAL A 108 -47.58 -5.75 -29.35
CA VAL A 108 -48.29 -4.88 -30.31
C VAL A 108 -48.50 -3.51 -29.67
N ALA A 109 -48.02 -2.45 -30.30
CA ALA A 109 -48.34 -1.07 -29.92
C ALA A 109 -49.78 -0.72 -30.32
N GLY A 110 -50.53 -0.09 -29.39
CA GLY A 110 -51.97 0.17 -29.47
C GLY A 110 -52.40 1.32 -30.40
N ASN A 111 -51.74 1.54 -31.54
CA ASN A 111 -52.12 2.62 -32.47
C ASN A 111 -52.08 2.27 -33.98
N GLY A 112 -51.95 1.00 -34.36
CA GLY A 112 -52.47 0.51 -35.66
C GLY A 112 -51.95 1.19 -36.93
N VAL A 113 -50.63 1.41 -37.08
CA VAL A 113 -50.01 1.82 -38.35
C VAL A 113 -48.77 0.95 -38.64
N PRO A 114 -48.59 0.37 -39.85
CA PRO A 114 -47.42 -0.45 -40.18
C PRO A 114 -46.16 0.37 -40.48
N ASP A 115 -45.01 -0.15 -40.06
CA ASP A 115 -43.67 0.35 -40.37
C ASP A 115 -43.43 0.47 -41.88
N SER A 116 -42.98 1.64 -42.33
CA SER A 116 -42.48 1.87 -43.68
C SER A 116 -41.05 2.40 -43.63
N VAL A 117 -40.16 1.67 -44.30
CA VAL A 117 -38.77 2.04 -44.58
C VAL A 117 -38.74 3.25 -45.52
N LEU A 118 -37.99 4.30 -45.17
CA LEU A 118 -37.57 5.34 -46.11
C LEU A 118 -36.22 5.93 -45.70
N SER A 119 -35.21 5.64 -46.51
CA SER A 119 -33.95 6.36 -46.61
C SER A 119 -34.13 7.66 -47.41
N VAL A 120 -33.48 8.75 -47.01
CA VAL A 120 -32.73 9.76 -47.81
C VAL A 120 -32.49 11.05 -46.97
N ALA A 121 -31.24 11.55 -47.01
CA ALA A 121 -30.73 12.80 -46.41
C ALA A 121 -30.93 14.03 -47.36
N PRO A 122 -30.25 15.19 -47.19
CA PRO A 122 -30.29 16.20 -46.10
C PRO A 122 -30.69 17.63 -46.63
N ALA A 123 -31.10 18.57 -45.77
CA ALA A 123 -31.07 20.04 -46.01
C ALA A 123 -31.34 20.79 -44.69
N PHE A 124 -30.42 21.63 -44.19
CA PHE A 124 -30.24 23.08 -44.43
C PHE A 124 -31.35 24.02 -43.90
N GLU A 125 -30.87 25.01 -43.14
CA GLU A 125 -31.47 26.07 -42.30
C GLU A 125 -32.51 27.00 -42.99
N PRO A 126 -33.29 27.82 -42.23
CA PRO A 126 -32.85 29.20 -41.99
C PRO A 126 -33.26 29.87 -40.64
N ARG A 127 -32.56 30.97 -40.37
CA ARG A 127 -32.63 31.93 -39.24
C ARG A 127 -33.75 32.98 -39.34
N LEU A 128 -34.14 33.55 -38.18
CA LEU A 128 -34.51 34.97 -37.86
C LEU A 128 -35.26 34.97 -36.50
N GLY A 129 -35.12 35.85 -35.49
CA GLY A 129 -34.34 37.08 -35.23
C GLY A 129 -35.03 37.93 -34.11
N GLY A 130 -34.23 38.68 -33.31
CA GLY A 130 -34.62 39.82 -32.45
C GLY A 130 -34.74 39.56 -30.93
N THR A 131 -34.25 40.34 -29.95
CA THR A 131 -33.67 41.71 -29.82
C THR A 131 -33.06 41.85 -28.40
N VAL A 132 -31.77 42.20 -28.22
CA VAL A 132 -31.13 43.50 -27.83
C VAL A 132 -31.51 44.13 -26.47
N LEU A 133 -30.49 44.33 -25.60
CA LEU A 133 -30.09 45.55 -24.82
C LEU A 133 -29.05 45.10 -23.76
N GLY A 134 -27.89 45.71 -23.50
CA GLY A 134 -27.18 46.89 -23.96
C GLY A 134 -25.94 47.06 -23.07
N VAL A 135 -24.78 47.37 -23.65
CA VAL A 135 -23.49 47.64 -22.98
C VAL A 135 -23.21 49.15 -23.07
N PRO A 136 -22.32 49.71 -22.23
CA PRO A 136 -21.33 50.64 -22.78
C PRO A 136 -19.89 50.30 -22.39
N GLN A 137 -19.03 50.22 -23.41
CA GLN A 137 -17.57 50.29 -23.34
C GLN A 137 -17.11 51.74 -23.50
N GLN A 138 -15.96 52.10 -22.91
CA GLN A 138 -15.11 53.15 -23.50
C GLN A 138 -13.59 52.99 -23.19
N VAL A 139 -12.86 52.63 -24.25
CA VAL A 139 -11.55 53.07 -24.82
C VAL A 139 -10.48 53.82 -23.96
N GLY A 140 -9.29 53.18 -23.81
CA GLY A 140 -7.93 53.62 -24.27
C GLY A 140 -7.15 54.84 -23.73
N ALA A 141 -6.14 54.57 -22.86
CA ALA A 141 -4.75 55.10 -22.64
C ALA A 141 -4.30 56.56 -23.03
N PRO A 142 -3.38 57.24 -22.28
CA PRO A 142 -1.92 56.93 -22.23
C PRO A 142 -1.15 57.21 -20.89
N LEU A 143 0.19 56.99 -20.92
CA LEU A 143 1.19 56.84 -19.84
C LEU A 143 1.78 58.12 -19.17
N ALA A 144 2.21 57.95 -17.89
CA ALA A 144 3.33 58.55 -17.09
C ALA A 144 3.17 59.97 -16.46
N PRO A 145 4.03 60.38 -15.47
CA PRO A 145 4.42 59.77 -14.18
C PRO A 145 4.34 60.75 -12.97
N SER A 146 4.40 60.27 -11.70
CA SER A 146 5.18 60.84 -10.55
C SER A 146 4.56 60.72 -9.13
N ALA A 147 5.38 60.20 -8.21
CA ALA A 147 5.57 60.55 -6.78
C ALA A 147 4.55 60.15 -5.68
N PRO A 148 5.02 59.98 -4.41
CA PRO A 148 4.57 58.89 -3.53
C PRO A 148 3.66 59.34 -2.37
N GLN A 149 2.77 58.45 -1.91
CA GLN A 149 2.07 58.60 -0.63
C GLN A 149 2.16 57.32 0.22
N THR A 150 2.99 57.44 1.24
CA THR A 150 2.87 56.97 2.63
C THR A 150 1.95 55.78 2.97
N ALA A 151 2.64 54.79 3.55
CA ALA A 151 2.19 53.65 4.34
C ALA A 151 0.92 53.82 5.20
N ALA A 152 0.09 52.78 5.18
CA ALA A 152 -0.70 52.35 6.32
C ALA A 152 -0.36 50.87 6.62
N ALA A 153 0.04 50.61 7.86
CA ALA A 153 0.54 49.35 8.36
C ALA A 153 -0.57 48.31 8.58
N SER A 154 -0.32 47.06 8.21
CA SER A 154 -1.16 45.90 8.55
C SER A 154 -0.57 45.18 9.77
N PRO A 155 -1.37 44.74 10.76
CA PRO A 155 -0.89 44.33 12.10
C PRO A 155 -0.54 42.84 12.22
N PHE A 156 0.11 42.23 11.22
CA PHE A 156 0.53 40.82 11.29
C PHE A 156 2.01 40.66 10.92
N TYR A 157 2.83 40.33 11.93
CA TYR A 157 4.29 40.45 11.92
C TYR A 157 5.07 39.23 11.36
N PHE A 158 4.42 38.31 10.66
CA PHE A 158 5.07 37.09 10.16
C PHE A 158 4.89 36.84 8.65
N LEU A 159 4.36 37.82 7.91
CA LEU A 159 4.29 37.80 6.45
C LEU A 159 5.35 38.74 5.87
N ASN A 160 6.60 38.29 5.82
CA ASN A 160 7.57 38.68 4.79
C ASN A 160 8.88 37.92 4.98
N ASN A 161 9.11 36.91 4.14
CA ASN A 161 10.48 36.53 3.77
C ASN A 161 10.46 35.89 2.38
N SER A 162 10.55 36.76 1.37
CA SER A 162 10.96 36.43 0.01
C SER A 162 12.49 36.45 -0.06
N TYR A 163 13.03 35.36 -0.60
CA TYR A 163 14.45 35.14 -0.91
C TYR A 163 15.07 36.23 -1.80
N GLY A 164 16.36 36.49 -1.59
CA GLY A 164 17.21 37.20 -2.54
C GLY A 164 18.67 37.35 -2.07
N HIS A 165 19.59 36.64 -2.72
CA HIS A 165 21.03 36.89 -2.65
C HIS A 165 21.39 38.31 -3.14
N PRO A 166 22.50 38.92 -2.67
CA PRO A 166 23.68 39.00 -3.55
C PRO A 166 25.07 38.90 -2.88
N THR A 167 25.97 38.39 -3.70
CA THR A 167 27.43 38.53 -3.86
C THR A 167 28.28 39.48 -2.99
N ALA A 168 29.41 38.91 -2.54
CA ALA A 168 30.80 39.41 -2.51
C ALA A 168 31.12 40.87 -2.10
N GLY A 169 31.90 41.00 -1.02
CA GLY A 169 32.87 42.10 -0.87
C GLY A 169 33.10 42.58 0.57
N ALA A 170 34.37 42.49 0.98
CA ALA A 170 35.04 43.22 2.05
C ALA A 170 34.99 42.68 3.50
N SER A 171 36.21 42.53 3.99
CA SER A 171 36.71 42.20 5.31
C SER A 171 36.25 43.13 6.43
N ASP A 172 36.07 42.59 7.63
CA ASP A 172 36.76 43.09 8.83
C ASP A 172 36.77 42.03 9.92
N GLY A 173 37.93 41.90 10.58
CA GLY A 173 38.27 40.78 11.45
C GLY A 173 37.76 40.90 12.87
N PHE A 174 37.49 39.74 13.47
CA PHE A 174 37.52 39.55 14.92
C PHE A 174 38.11 38.17 15.23
N ALA A 175 39.24 38.18 15.95
CA ALA A 175 39.93 37.01 16.43
C ALA A 175 39.28 36.49 17.73
N ILE A 176 39.12 35.17 17.84
CA ILE A 176 38.79 34.49 19.09
C ILE A 176 39.96 33.57 19.44
N HIS A 177 40.51 33.77 20.64
CA HIS A 177 41.57 32.99 21.25
C HIS A 177 41.09 31.58 21.63
N ASP A 178 41.86 30.56 21.23
CA ASP A 178 41.76 29.18 21.73
C ASP A 178 42.76 28.98 22.89
N PRO A 179 42.31 28.73 24.14
CA PRO A 179 43.19 28.66 25.29
C PRO A 179 43.75 27.25 25.60
N PHE A 180 43.71 26.27 24.70
CA PHE A 180 44.28 24.93 24.98
C PHE A 180 45.24 24.37 23.91
N ALA A 181 45.78 25.21 23.03
CA ALA A 181 46.88 24.82 22.15
C ALA A 181 48.22 24.78 22.91
N GLY A 182 48.54 23.66 23.57
CA GLY A 182 49.86 23.52 24.20
C GLY A 182 50.08 22.32 25.12
N LEU A 183 49.77 21.09 24.68
CA LEU A 183 50.29 19.88 25.34
C LEU A 183 50.66 18.82 24.29
N ALA A 184 51.92 18.82 23.86
CA ALA A 184 52.53 17.76 23.08
C ALA A 184 53.02 16.65 24.03
N ALA A 185 52.54 15.43 23.85
CA ALA A 185 53.06 14.22 24.51
C ALA A 185 53.82 13.35 23.47
N PRO A 186 54.99 12.79 23.81
CA PRO A 186 55.82 12.06 22.86
C PRO A 186 55.30 10.65 22.56
N THR A 187 55.49 10.26 21.30
CA THR A 187 55.14 9.00 20.66
C THR A 187 56.09 7.86 21.05
N ALA A 188 55.54 6.72 21.49
CA ALA A 188 56.22 5.43 21.49
C ALA A 188 55.19 4.29 21.38
N GLN A 189 55.19 3.58 20.25
CA GLN A 189 54.49 2.29 20.09
C GLN A 189 55.53 1.16 20.01
N PRO A 190 55.38 0.05 20.77
CA PRO A 190 56.17 -1.15 20.59
C PRO A 190 55.58 -2.05 19.48
N ALA A 191 56.45 -2.61 18.63
CA ALA A 191 56.08 -3.50 17.54
C ALA A 191 55.68 -4.91 18.03
N LEU A 192 54.61 -5.47 17.47
CA LEU A 192 54.19 -6.87 17.64
C LEU A 192 54.63 -7.73 16.44
N PRO A 193 54.95 -9.03 16.63
CA PRO A 193 55.44 -9.91 15.57
C PRO A 193 54.30 -10.47 14.69
N PRO A 194 54.58 -10.87 13.43
CA PRO A 194 53.55 -11.33 12.49
C PRO A 194 53.09 -12.77 12.78
N SER A 195 51.79 -13.02 12.61
CA SER A 195 51.17 -14.36 12.65
C SER A 195 51.16 -15.00 11.25
N PRO A 196 51.24 -16.35 11.12
CA PRO A 196 51.27 -17.04 9.83
C PRO A 196 49.87 -17.16 9.19
N PRO A 197 49.77 -17.39 7.86
CA PRO A 197 48.51 -17.31 7.13
C PRO A 197 47.63 -18.56 7.36
N SER A 198 46.36 -18.36 7.71
CA SER A 198 45.34 -19.40 7.66
C SER A 198 44.75 -19.51 6.25
N ALA A 199 44.52 -20.75 5.83
CA ALA A 199 44.01 -21.14 4.53
C ALA A 199 42.49 -20.88 4.39
N SER A 200 42.10 -20.68 3.12
CA SER A 200 40.79 -20.46 2.51
C SER A 200 39.54 -20.92 3.29
N ALA A 201 38.64 -19.95 3.55
CA ALA A 201 37.22 -20.16 3.84
C ALA A 201 36.36 -19.45 2.78
N GLY A 202 35.14 -19.98 2.57
CA GLY A 202 34.26 -19.76 1.42
C GLY A 202 33.86 -18.31 1.11
N ARG A 203 33.38 -18.12 -0.12
CA ARG A 203 32.92 -16.83 -0.65
C ARG A 203 31.75 -16.29 0.17
N ASP A 204 32.00 -15.20 0.88
CA ASP A 204 30.99 -14.33 1.49
C ASP A 204 30.13 -13.65 0.40
N ALA A 205 28.90 -13.29 0.77
CA ALA A 205 27.98 -12.52 -0.08
C ALA A 205 28.60 -11.17 -0.48
N GLN A 206 28.57 -10.84 -1.77
CA GLN A 206 29.10 -9.57 -2.32
C GLN A 206 27.95 -8.68 -2.81
N PHE A 207 27.89 -7.45 -2.32
CA PHE A 207 26.88 -6.44 -2.66
C PHE A 207 27.47 -5.35 -3.54
N TYR A 208 26.90 -5.12 -4.72
CA TYR A 208 27.44 -4.22 -5.75
C TYR A 208 27.49 -2.73 -5.38
N PHE A 209 26.83 -2.33 -4.29
CA PHE A 209 26.75 -0.94 -3.82
C PHE A 209 27.54 -0.68 -2.52
N VAL A 210 28.17 -1.71 -1.94
CA VAL A 210 28.95 -1.62 -0.67
C VAL A 210 30.36 -2.22 -0.81
N ASP A 211 30.54 -3.26 -1.62
CA ASP A 211 31.80 -4.01 -1.70
C ASP A 211 32.72 -3.59 -2.86
N ALA A 212 34.00 -3.97 -2.74
CA ALA A 212 34.99 -3.88 -3.79
C ALA A 212 34.65 -4.82 -4.96
N VAL A 213 34.00 -4.29 -6.02
CA VAL A 213 33.64 -5.04 -7.22
C VAL A 213 34.71 -4.86 -8.29
N ARG A 214 35.15 -5.97 -8.89
CA ARG A 214 36.01 -5.96 -10.10
C ARG A 214 35.13 -5.88 -11.34
N LEU A 215 35.12 -4.72 -11.98
CA LEU A 215 34.38 -4.47 -13.22
C LEU A 215 34.99 -5.23 -14.41
N PRO A 216 34.22 -5.52 -15.49
CA PRO A 216 34.72 -6.23 -16.68
C PRO A 216 35.92 -5.55 -17.37
N ASN A 217 36.14 -4.27 -17.12
CA ASN A 217 37.27 -3.49 -17.63
C ASN A 217 38.55 -3.59 -16.75
N GLY A 218 38.52 -4.39 -15.67
CA GLY A 218 39.65 -4.63 -14.78
C GLY A 218 39.78 -3.66 -13.60
N PHE A 219 38.93 -2.64 -13.48
CA PHE A 219 38.90 -1.70 -12.37
C PHE A 219 38.27 -2.31 -11.10
N VAL A 220 38.81 -2.01 -9.90
CA VAL A 220 38.34 -2.54 -8.60
C VAL A 220 37.95 -1.38 -7.69
N THR A 221 36.71 -1.37 -7.16
CA THR A 221 36.26 -0.36 -6.18
C THR A 221 36.80 -0.65 -4.77
N PRO A 222 36.92 0.32 -3.84
CA PRO A 222 37.38 0.06 -2.46
C PRO A 222 36.26 -0.51 -1.56
N ALA A 223 36.59 -1.38 -0.59
CA ALA A 223 35.66 -1.92 0.42
C ALA A 223 35.46 -0.96 1.62
N LYS A 224 34.27 -0.93 2.23
CA LYS A 224 33.95 -0.05 3.38
C LYS A 224 34.02 -0.78 4.74
N PRO A 225 34.62 -0.17 5.79
CA PRO A 225 34.73 -0.75 7.14
C PRO A 225 33.44 -0.65 7.98
N ASP A 226 33.38 -1.44 9.07
CA ASP A 226 32.31 -1.45 10.08
C ASP A 226 32.00 -0.03 10.61
N PRO A 227 30.75 0.47 10.50
CA PRO A 227 30.38 1.82 10.90
C PRO A 227 30.47 2.09 12.41
N ARG A 228 30.70 1.09 13.27
CA ARG A 228 30.92 1.26 14.73
C ARG A 228 32.12 0.49 15.29
N GLY A 229 33.03 0.04 14.42
CA GLY A 229 34.27 -0.62 14.86
C GLY A 229 35.19 0.34 15.62
N PRO A 230 36.09 -0.17 16.48
CA PRO A 230 37.09 0.66 17.17
C PRO A 230 38.05 1.39 16.21
N ASP A 231 38.13 0.95 14.95
CA ASP A 231 38.90 1.55 13.85
C ASP A 231 38.05 2.43 12.90
N ALA A 232 36.82 2.81 13.29
CA ALA A 232 35.98 3.70 12.52
C ALA A 232 36.57 5.13 12.48
N ALA A 233 37.53 5.35 11.59
CA ALA A 233 38.03 6.67 11.27
C ALA A 233 36.90 7.47 10.58
N PRO A 234 36.68 8.76 10.96
CA PRO A 234 35.76 9.60 10.23
C PRO A 234 36.28 9.74 8.80
N LEU A 235 35.57 9.13 7.85
CA LEU A 235 35.90 9.19 6.42
C LEU A 235 35.76 10.64 5.95
N ALA A 236 36.86 11.38 5.98
CA ALA A 236 36.98 12.66 5.33
C ALA A 236 37.05 12.44 3.81
N GLY A 237 35.96 12.77 3.12
CA GLY A 237 35.98 13.11 1.69
C GLY A 237 35.87 11.95 0.69
N SER A 238 34.65 11.48 0.44
CA SER A 238 34.12 11.22 -0.92
C SER A 238 32.65 10.79 -0.82
N GLY A 239 31.76 11.71 -1.23
CA GLY A 239 30.31 11.58 -1.10
C GLY A 239 29.77 12.50 -0.01
N GLN A 240 29.62 13.80 -0.31
CA GLN A 240 28.90 14.72 0.57
C GLN A 240 27.40 14.39 0.54
N HIS A 241 27.01 13.32 1.20
CA HIS A 241 25.66 13.15 1.69
C HIS A 241 25.70 13.45 3.19
N PRO A 242 24.85 14.36 3.71
CA PRO A 242 24.80 14.61 5.14
C PRO A 242 24.52 13.29 5.89
N PRO A 243 25.11 13.09 7.08
CA PRO A 243 24.84 11.91 7.88
C PRO A 243 23.33 11.75 8.13
N PHE A 244 22.83 10.52 8.03
CA PHE A 244 21.40 10.23 8.21
C PHE A 244 21.01 10.45 9.68
N ASP A 245 20.39 11.60 9.97
CA ASP A 245 19.89 11.93 11.31
C ASP A 245 18.54 11.26 11.56
N VAL A 246 18.58 10.03 12.06
CA VAL A 246 17.38 9.28 12.44
C VAL A 246 16.55 10.00 13.51
N ASN A 247 17.16 10.77 14.40
CA ASN A 247 16.42 11.47 15.45
C ASN A 247 15.64 12.65 14.87
N ALA A 248 16.17 13.32 13.83
CA ALA A 248 15.41 14.30 13.07
C ALA A 248 14.21 13.67 12.38
N VAL A 249 14.42 12.57 11.67
CA VAL A 249 13.34 11.84 11.01
C VAL A 249 12.27 11.42 12.00
N ARG A 250 12.64 10.82 13.15
CA ARG A 250 11.68 10.33 14.15
C ARG A 250 10.77 11.43 14.70
N ARG A 251 11.21 12.69 14.73
CA ARG A 251 10.36 13.82 15.15
C ARG A 251 9.22 14.09 14.18
N ASP A 252 9.35 13.68 12.92
CA ASP A 252 8.29 13.82 11.93
C ASP A 252 7.19 12.77 12.12
N PHE A 253 7.40 11.70 12.88
CA PHE A 253 6.43 10.63 13.10
C PHE A 253 5.82 10.73 14.51
N PRO A 254 4.70 11.45 14.70
CA PRO A 254 4.18 11.75 16.04
C PRO A 254 3.88 10.50 16.87
N ILE A 255 3.38 9.43 16.23
CA ILE A 255 3.02 8.18 16.90
C ILE A 255 4.21 7.47 17.57
N LEU A 256 5.46 7.72 17.14
CA LEU A 256 6.64 7.12 17.76
C LEU A 256 6.91 7.65 19.18
N GLN A 257 6.27 8.75 19.58
CA GLN A 257 6.36 9.29 20.95
C GLN A 257 5.42 8.58 21.93
N GLU A 258 4.49 7.76 21.44
CA GLU A 258 3.54 7.04 22.27
C GLU A 258 4.20 6.04 23.21
N ARG A 259 3.53 5.78 24.34
CA ARG A 259 3.91 4.73 25.28
C ARG A 259 2.92 3.58 25.22
N VAL A 260 3.45 2.37 25.07
CA VAL A 260 2.68 1.13 25.09
C VAL A 260 3.12 0.33 26.30
N ASN A 261 2.17 -0.10 27.14
CA ASN A 261 2.44 -0.81 28.40
C ASN A 261 3.42 -0.05 29.33
N GLY A 262 3.34 1.28 29.33
CA GLY A 262 4.24 2.15 30.11
C GLY A 262 5.65 2.32 29.54
N LYS A 263 6.00 1.62 28.46
CA LYS A 263 7.30 1.65 27.79
C LYS A 263 7.25 2.50 26.53
N GLN A 264 8.39 3.04 26.10
CA GLN A 264 8.48 3.73 24.81
C GLN A 264 8.23 2.74 23.67
N LEU A 265 7.30 3.09 22.77
CA LEU A 265 6.98 2.29 21.59
C LEU A 265 8.23 2.00 20.76
N VAL A 266 8.41 0.73 20.39
CA VAL A 266 9.32 0.28 19.34
C VAL A 266 8.48 -0.39 18.26
N TRP A 267 8.37 0.25 17.11
CA TRP A 267 7.55 -0.27 16.01
C TRP A 267 8.38 -1.04 15.00
N PHE A 268 8.23 -2.37 15.01
CA PHE A 268 8.85 -3.31 14.07
C PHE A 268 7.82 -4.11 13.25
N ASP A 269 6.65 -3.55 12.95
CA ASP A 269 5.66 -4.15 12.04
C ASP A 269 5.43 -3.32 10.76
N ASN A 270 6.51 -2.72 10.27
CA ASN A 270 6.54 -1.89 9.06
C ASN A 270 6.11 -2.63 7.79
N ALA A 271 6.46 -3.91 7.67
CA ALA A 271 6.08 -4.74 6.52
C ALA A 271 4.57 -5.06 6.49
N ALA A 272 3.82 -4.82 7.57
CA ALA A 272 2.36 -4.80 7.54
C ALA A 272 1.85 -3.41 7.17
N THR A 273 2.28 -2.37 7.89
CA THR A 273 1.99 -0.96 7.56
C THR A 273 3.03 -0.06 8.21
N THR A 274 3.40 1.03 7.53
CA THR A 274 4.32 2.02 8.10
C THR A 274 3.56 3.11 8.84
N HIS A 275 4.24 3.85 9.71
CA HIS A 275 3.69 5.08 10.29
C HIS A 275 3.75 6.24 9.30
N LYS A 276 3.07 7.34 9.65
CA LYS A 276 2.85 8.48 8.75
C LYS A 276 3.63 9.69 9.27
N PRO A 277 4.42 10.37 8.43
CA PRO A 277 5.03 11.63 8.85
C PRO A 277 3.94 12.71 8.96
N GLN A 278 4.18 13.72 9.79
CA GLN A 278 3.24 14.80 10.07
C GLN A 278 2.80 15.51 8.77
N SER A 279 3.71 15.66 7.80
CA SER A 279 3.40 16.26 6.50
C SER A 279 2.28 15.53 5.73
N VAL A 280 2.16 14.21 5.86
CA VAL A 280 1.09 13.43 5.23
C VAL A 280 -0.23 13.67 5.96
N ILE A 281 -0.20 13.67 7.29
CA ILE A 281 -1.38 13.93 8.14
C ILE A 281 -1.94 15.32 7.84
N ASP A 282 -1.07 16.33 7.85
CA ASP A 282 -1.42 17.72 7.59
C ASP A 282 -1.94 17.90 6.17
N ARG A 283 -1.35 17.21 5.18
CA ARG A 283 -1.81 17.32 3.78
C ARG A 283 -3.24 16.82 3.62
N ILE A 284 -3.59 15.70 4.24
CA ILE A 284 -4.94 15.13 4.20
C ILE A 284 -5.92 16.04 4.93
N ALA A 285 -5.54 16.54 6.13
CA ALA A 285 -6.36 17.48 6.88
C ALA A 285 -6.63 18.77 6.08
N TYR A 286 -5.60 19.31 5.43
CA TYR A 286 -5.71 20.48 4.58
C TYR A 286 -6.64 20.26 3.39
N PHE A 287 -6.53 19.11 2.70
CA PHE A 287 -7.41 18.77 1.59
C PHE A 287 -8.88 18.86 2.01
N TYR A 288 -9.24 18.21 3.13
CA TYR A 288 -10.62 18.22 3.61
C TYR A 288 -11.09 19.59 4.10
N ALA A 289 -10.19 20.39 4.69
CA ALA A 289 -10.53 21.71 5.21
C ALA A 289 -10.66 22.78 4.12
N HIS A 290 -9.94 22.67 3.00
CA HIS A 290 -9.76 23.78 2.06
C HIS A 290 -9.91 23.45 0.57
N GLU A 291 -9.82 22.18 0.16
CA GLU A 291 -9.79 21.78 -1.25
C GLU A 291 -10.89 20.79 -1.64
N ASN A 292 -11.57 20.17 -0.66
CA ASN A 292 -12.47 19.06 -0.91
C ASN A 292 -13.60 19.40 -1.88
N SER A 293 -13.61 18.65 -2.98
CA SER A 293 -14.74 18.49 -3.89
C SER A 293 -14.57 17.19 -4.67
N ASN A 294 -15.58 16.84 -5.48
CA ASN A 294 -15.39 15.79 -6.46
C ASN A 294 -14.49 16.30 -7.61
N ILE A 295 -13.79 15.37 -8.26
CA ILE A 295 -12.80 15.66 -9.30
C ILE A 295 -13.39 15.53 -10.71
N HIS A 296 -12.68 16.11 -11.66
CA HIS A 296 -13.05 16.21 -13.08
C HIS A 296 -14.33 17.04 -13.33
N ARG A 297 -14.57 17.45 -14.59
CA ARG A 297 -15.72 18.28 -15.00
C ARG A 297 -15.84 19.55 -14.14
N ALA A 298 -14.72 20.27 -13.97
CA ALA A 298 -14.56 21.42 -13.06
C ALA A 298 -15.46 22.62 -13.44
N ALA A 299 -16.72 22.58 -13.05
CA ALA A 299 -17.67 23.69 -13.21
C ALA A 299 -17.47 24.81 -12.16
N HIS A 300 -16.66 24.55 -11.12
CA HIS A 300 -16.40 25.49 -10.04
C HIS A 300 -14.98 25.32 -9.45
N GLU A 301 -14.50 26.37 -8.78
CA GLU A 301 -13.13 26.48 -8.27
C GLU A 301 -12.68 25.30 -7.38
N LEU A 302 -13.52 24.84 -6.45
CA LEU A 302 -13.15 23.71 -5.58
C LEU A 302 -12.95 22.39 -6.35
N ALA A 303 -13.69 22.17 -7.45
CA ALA A 303 -13.49 20.99 -8.28
C ALA A 303 -12.18 21.09 -9.08
N ALA A 304 -11.81 22.29 -9.52
CA ALA A 304 -10.51 22.53 -10.16
C ALA A 304 -9.36 22.22 -9.18
N ARG A 305 -9.39 22.79 -7.96
CA ARG A 305 -8.36 22.53 -6.94
C ARG A 305 -8.25 21.06 -6.55
N ALA A 306 -9.38 20.40 -6.33
CA ALA A 306 -9.38 18.97 -6.01
C ALA A 306 -8.79 18.13 -7.14
N THR A 307 -9.12 18.47 -8.40
CA THR A 307 -8.59 17.80 -9.59
C THR A 307 -7.07 18.02 -9.72
N ASP A 308 -6.61 19.26 -9.56
CA ASP A 308 -5.18 19.60 -9.63
C ASP A 308 -4.38 18.87 -8.53
N ALA A 309 -4.93 18.79 -7.32
CA ALA A 309 -4.31 18.05 -6.22
C ALA A 309 -4.23 16.54 -6.52
N TYR A 310 -5.30 15.96 -7.06
CA TYR A 310 -5.38 14.54 -7.40
C TYR A 310 -4.43 14.15 -8.53
N GLU A 311 -4.46 14.88 -9.66
CA GLU A 311 -3.55 14.64 -10.78
C GLU A 311 -2.10 15.00 -10.42
N GLY A 312 -1.89 16.01 -9.56
CA GLY A 312 -0.58 16.32 -8.99
C GLY A 312 -0.01 15.17 -8.13
N ALA A 313 -0.86 14.36 -7.50
CA ALA A 313 -0.41 13.14 -6.83
C ALA A 313 -0.06 12.03 -7.83
N ARG A 314 -0.82 11.89 -8.91
CA ARG A 314 -0.53 10.94 -9.99
C ARG A 314 0.84 11.22 -10.63
N GLU A 315 1.16 12.48 -10.87
CA GLU A 315 2.45 12.90 -11.43
C GLU A 315 3.63 12.60 -10.48
N ARG A 316 3.42 12.75 -9.15
CA ARG A 316 4.42 12.34 -8.16
C ARG A 316 4.65 10.84 -8.18
N VAL A 317 3.60 10.04 -8.29
CA VAL A 317 3.71 8.58 -8.45
C VAL A 317 4.47 8.25 -9.72
N ARG A 318 4.13 8.87 -10.86
CA ARG A 318 4.81 8.67 -12.15
C ARG A 318 6.31 8.91 -12.00
N THR A 319 6.69 10.06 -11.44
CA THR A 319 8.11 10.40 -11.22
C THR A 319 8.79 9.42 -10.27
N PHE A 320 8.13 9.04 -9.17
CA PHE A 320 8.69 8.20 -8.12
C PHE A 320 9.10 6.81 -8.58
N ILE A 321 8.32 6.20 -9.47
CA ILE A 321 8.61 4.87 -10.04
C ILE A 321 9.31 4.97 -11.41
N ASN A 322 9.63 6.18 -11.86
CA ASN A 322 10.14 6.48 -13.20
C ASN A 322 9.24 5.93 -14.33
N ALA A 323 7.92 6.08 -14.22
CA ALA A 323 7.00 5.74 -15.30
C ALA A 323 7.14 6.74 -16.48
N PRO A 324 7.07 6.27 -17.73
CA PRO A 324 7.09 7.13 -18.91
C PRO A 324 6.03 8.23 -18.86
N GLU A 325 4.79 7.86 -18.56
CA GLU A 325 3.64 8.75 -18.74
C GLU A 325 2.66 8.64 -17.58
N VAL A 326 1.95 9.74 -17.31
CA VAL A 326 1.10 9.85 -16.12
C VAL A 326 -0.18 9.02 -16.26
N GLU A 327 -0.66 8.84 -17.49
CA GLU A 327 -1.84 8.04 -17.83
C GLU A 327 -1.64 6.53 -17.62
N GLU A 328 -0.39 6.09 -17.47
CA GLU A 328 -0.05 4.70 -17.15
C GLU A 328 -0.22 4.38 -15.66
N VAL A 329 -0.44 5.40 -14.83
CA VAL A 329 -0.64 5.28 -13.38
C VAL A 329 -2.14 5.27 -13.08
N ILE A 330 -2.62 4.19 -12.49
CA ILE A 330 -4.02 3.98 -12.08
C ILE A 330 -4.07 3.86 -10.56
N PHE A 331 -4.96 4.62 -9.94
CA PHE A 331 -5.23 4.53 -8.52
C PHE A 331 -6.24 3.43 -8.19
N VAL A 332 -5.91 2.65 -7.18
CA VAL A 332 -6.71 1.57 -6.62
C VAL A 332 -6.64 1.63 -5.09
N ARG A 333 -7.32 0.72 -4.37
CA ARG A 333 -7.31 0.68 -2.89
C ARG A 333 -6.00 0.15 -2.30
N GLY A 334 -5.19 -0.55 -3.09
CA GLY A 334 -3.95 -1.20 -2.66
C GLY A 334 -3.47 -2.26 -3.65
N THR A 335 -2.28 -2.81 -3.43
CA THR A 335 -1.67 -3.88 -4.25
C THR A 335 -2.62 -5.05 -4.50
N THR A 336 -3.43 -5.46 -3.52
CA THR A 336 -4.38 -6.56 -3.71
C THR A 336 -5.43 -6.25 -4.76
N GLU A 337 -5.97 -5.03 -4.78
CA GLU A 337 -6.92 -4.61 -5.81
C GLU A 337 -6.21 -4.44 -7.16
N ALA A 338 -4.98 -3.92 -7.13
CA ALA A 338 -4.10 -3.78 -8.29
C ALA A 338 -3.92 -5.11 -9.05
N ILE A 339 -3.55 -6.17 -8.33
CA ILE A 339 -3.34 -7.51 -8.90
C ILE A 339 -4.67 -8.11 -9.37
N ASN A 340 -5.77 -7.89 -8.63
CA ASN A 340 -7.10 -8.35 -9.06
C ASN A 340 -7.56 -7.67 -10.35
N LEU A 341 -7.28 -6.38 -10.53
CA LEU A 341 -7.55 -5.66 -11.77
C LEU A 341 -6.83 -6.35 -12.92
N VAL A 342 -5.52 -6.57 -12.81
CA VAL A 342 -4.73 -7.22 -13.87
C VAL A 342 -5.23 -8.64 -14.12
N ALA A 343 -5.43 -9.45 -13.08
CA ALA A 343 -5.89 -10.82 -13.24
C ALA A 343 -7.29 -10.93 -13.90
N LYS A 344 -8.22 -10.04 -13.55
CA LYS A 344 -9.60 -10.10 -14.06
C LYS A 344 -9.79 -9.43 -15.41
N SER A 345 -9.07 -8.34 -15.68
CA SER A 345 -9.13 -7.61 -16.94
C SER A 345 -8.19 -8.24 -17.97
N TRP A 346 -6.87 -8.06 -17.81
CA TRP A 346 -5.88 -8.61 -18.73
C TRP A 346 -5.94 -10.15 -18.74
N GLY A 347 -5.85 -10.78 -17.56
CA GLY A 347 -5.88 -12.24 -17.47
C GLY A 347 -7.18 -12.84 -18.00
N GLY A 348 -8.31 -12.17 -17.79
CA GLY A 348 -9.62 -12.58 -18.30
C GLY A 348 -9.70 -12.64 -19.83
N GLN A 349 -8.95 -11.78 -20.54
CA GLN A 349 -8.87 -11.71 -22.00
C GLN A 349 -7.78 -12.61 -22.58
N HIS A 350 -6.63 -12.74 -21.91
CA HIS A 350 -5.41 -13.33 -22.50
C HIS A 350 -5.06 -14.74 -22.02
N VAL A 351 -5.71 -15.26 -20.98
CA VAL A 351 -5.44 -16.59 -20.43
C VAL A 351 -6.59 -17.55 -20.77
N GLY A 352 -6.24 -18.69 -21.37
CA GLY A 352 -7.16 -19.76 -21.73
C GLY A 352 -6.80 -21.13 -21.16
N GLU A 353 -7.50 -22.16 -21.65
CA GLU A 353 -7.31 -23.54 -21.20
C GLU A 353 -5.91 -24.07 -21.55
N GLY A 354 -5.23 -24.62 -20.55
CA GLY A 354 -3.89 -25.19 -20.67
C GLY A 354 -2.76 -24.16 -20.65
N ASP A 355 -3.06 -22.86 -20.60
CA ASP A 355 -2.05 -21.81 -20.43
C ASP A 355 -1.43 -21.84 -19.04
N GLU A 356 -0.26 -21.24 -18.89
CA GLU A 356 0.51 -21.23 -17.65
C GLU A 356 0.69 -19.82 -17.10
N ILE A 357 0.44 -19.69 -15.80
CA ILE A 357 0.72 -18.51 -14.98
C ILE A 357 1.86 -18.90 -14.04
N ILE A 358 2.97 -18.17 -14.09
CA ILE A 358 4.12 -18.42 -13.21
C ILE A 358 4.10 -17.42 -12.06
N VAL A 359 4.22 -17.92 -10.83
CA VAL A 359 4.47 -17.13 -9.61
C VAL A 359 5.74 -17.64 -8.93
N SER A 360 6.23 -16.98 -7.88
CA SER A 360 7.33 -17.52 -7.06
C SER A 360 6.83 -18.17 -5.77
N ASN A 361 7.69 -18.95 -5.12
CA ASN A 361 7.43 -19.42 -3.76
C ASN A 361 7.31 -18.27 -2.75
N LEU A 362 7.87 -17.08 -3.05
CA LEU A 362 7.96 -15.92 -2.15
C LEU A 362 6.69 -15.05 -2.13
N GLU A 363 5.69 -15.38 -2.94
CA GLU A 363 4.53 -14.51 -3.11
C GLU A 363 3.70 -14.34 -1.83
N HIS A 364 3.26 -13.09 -1.64
CA HIS A 364 2.16 -12.79 -0.74
C HIS A 364 0.85 -13.38 -1.30
N HIS A 365 -0.11 -13.73 -0.44
CA HIS A 365 -1.40 -14.30 -0.84
C HIS A 365 -2.15 -13.46 -1.90
N ALA A 366 -1.99 -12.13 -1.84
CA ALA A 366 -2.54 -11.20 -2.84
C ALA A 366 -1.98 -11.41 -4.26
N ASN A 367 -0.77 -11.94 -4.40
CA ASN A 367 -0.16 -12.32 -5.66
C ASN A 367 -0.20 -13.84 -5.91
N ILE A 368 -1.13 -14.55 -5.26
CA ILE A 368 -1.39 -15.99 -5.46
C ILE A 368 -2.87 -16.20 -5.80
N VAL A 369 -3.75 -15.76 -4.89
CA VAL A 369 -5.19 -16.09 -4.94
C VAL A 369 -5.86 -15.60 -6.23
N PRO A 370 -5.61 -14.38 -6.74
CA PRO A 370 -6.22 -13.94 -8.00
C PRO A 370 -5.84 -14.83 -9.19
N TRP A 371 -4.59 -15.28 -9.23
CA TRP A 371 -4.11 -16.18 -10.29
C TRP A 371 -4.68 -17.59 -10.16
N GLN A 372 -4.84 -18.10 -8.94
CA GLN A 372 -5.53 -19.37 -8.69
C GLN A 372 -7.00 -19.31 -9.15
N GLN A 373 -7.70 -18.21 -8.84
CA GLN A 373 -9.08 -18.01 -9.27
C GLN A 373 -9.18 -17.94 -10.81
N LEU A 374 -8.28 -17.20 -11.46
CA LEU A 374 -8.22 -17.12 -12.92
C LEU A 374 -7.92 -18.50 -13.53
N ALA A 375 -6.92 -19.21 -13.01
CA ALA A 375 -6.54 -20.53 -13.48
C ALA A 375 -7.70 -21.53 -13.36
N ALA A 376 -8.39 -21.56 -12.22
CA ALA A 376 -9.56 -22.40 -12.01
C ALA A 376 -10.72 -22.04 -12.97
N ALA A 377 -10.94 -20.75 -13.23
CA ALA A 377 -12.02 -20.30 -14.11
C ALA A 377 -11.74 -20.55 -15.60
N LYS A 378 -10.47 -20.53 -16.01
CA LYS A 378 -10.06 -20.63 -17.43
C LYS A 378 -9.49 -21.99 -17.82
N GLY A 379 -9.27 -22.89 -16.86
CA GLY A 379 -8.55 -24.15 -17.10
C GLY A 379 -7.04 -23.96 -17.30
N ALA A 380 -6.47 -22.86 -16.81
CA ALA A 380 -5.04 -22.60 -16.86
C ALA A 380 -4.32 -23.30 -15.69
N LYS A 381 -2.98 -23.30 -15.70
CA LYS A 381 -2.14 -23.93 -14.68
C LYS A 381 -1.28 -22.88 -13.97
N LEU A 382 -1.23 -22.98 -12.64
CA LEU A 382 -0.28 -22.20 -11.85
C LEU A 382 1.04 -22.99 -11.72
N ARG A 383 2.16 -22.37 -12.09
CA ARG A 383 3.52 -22.90 -11.95
C ARG A 383 4.29 -22.03 -10.95
N VAL A 384 5.21 -22.61 -10.19
CA VAL A 384 5.84 -21.90 -9.06
C VAL A 384 7.36 -21.98 -9.17
N ILE A 385 8.03 -20.82 -9.13
CA ILE A 385 9.49 -20.70 -9.07
C ILE A 385 9.96 -21.08 -7.65
N PRO A 386 10.77 -22.14 -7.51
CA PRO A 386 11.27 -22.56 -6.21
C PRO A 386 12.35 -21.60 -5.68
N VAL A 387 12.63 -21.73 -4.38
CA VAL A 387 13.73 -21.05 -3.69
C VAL A 387 14.70 -22.06 -3.08
N ASP A 388 15.93 -21.63 -2.83
CA ASP A 388 16.91 -22.37 -2.06
C ASP A 388 16.69 -22.27 -0.54
N ASP A 389 17.58 -22.88 0.26
CA ASP A 389 17.51 -22.87 1.73
C ASP A 389 17.76 -21.49 2.36
N SER A 390 18.38 -20.57 1.62
CA SER A 390 18.50 -19.17 2.05
C SER A 390 17.22 -18.37 1.78
N GLY A 391 16.37 -18.85 0.86
CA GLY A 391 15.17 -18.16 0.41
C GLY A 391 15.38 -17.32 -0.84
N GLN A 392 16.48 -17.53 -1.58
CA GLN A 392 16.74 -16.92 -2.88
C GLN A 392 16.03 -17.71 -3.99
N VAL A 393 15.48 -17.01 -4.98
CA VAL A 393 14.84 -17.65 -6.15
C VAL A 393 15.85 -18.44 -6.98
N LEU A 394 15.48 -19.63 -7.42
CA LEU A 394 16.31 -20.48 -8.26
C LEU A 394 16.06 -20.17 -9.75
N LEU A 395 16.87 -19.27 -10.31
CA LEU A 395 16.73 -18.82 -11.70
C LEU A 395 16.86 -19.94 -12.74
N ASP A 396 17.71 -20.95 -12.48
CA ASP A 396 17.83 -22.11 -13.36
C ASP A 396 16.55 -22.94 -13.43
N GLU A 397 15.83 -23.05 -12.31
CA GLU A 397 14.53 -23.71 -12.28
C GLU A 397 13.47 -22.86 -12.97
N TYR A 398 13.48 -21.54 -12.76
CA TYR A 398 12.60 -20.62 -13.48
C TYR A 398 12.74 -20.74 -15.01
N ARG A 399 13.98 -20.80 -15.53
CA ARG A 399 14.23 -20.98 -16.97
C ARG A 399 13.58 -22.24 -17.54
N LYS A 400 13.48 -23.31 -16.75
CA LYS A 400 12.84 -24.58 -17.16
C LYS A 400 11.31 -24.52 -17.13
N LEU A 401 10.73 -23.58 -16.38
CA LEU A 401 9.27 -23.38 -16.32
C LEU A 401 8.75 -22.64 -17.56
N LEU A 402 9.56 -21.74 -18.12
CA LEU A 402 9.17 -20.91 -19.27
C LEU A 402 8.97 -21.73 -20.55
N ASN A 403 7.85 -21.49 -21.22
CA ASN A 403 7.47 -22.13 -22.48
C ASN A 403 6.41 -21.28 -23.21
N ASP A 404 5.99 -21.73 -24.39
CA ASP A 404 4.97 -21.09 -25.25
C ASP A 404 3.55 -21.01 -24.65
N ARG A 405 3.26 -21.82 -23.62
CA ARG A 405 2.02 -21.74 -22.84
C ARG A 405 2.09 -20.68 -21.74
N THR A 406 3.27 -20.18 -21.40
CA THR A 406 3.42 -19.15 -20.36
C THR A 406 2.82 -17.83 -20.84
N LYS A 407 1.79 -17.33 -20.15
CA LYS A 407 1.14 -16.06 -20.51
C LYS A 407 1.58 -14.91 -19.63
N ILE A 408 1.76 -15.16 -18.34
CA ILE A 408 2.21 -14.14 -17.40
C ILE A 408 3.07 -14.72 -16.30
N VAL A 409 4.09 -13.95 -15.92
CA VAL A 409 4.95 -14.17 -14.77
C VAL A 409 4.66 -13.08 -13.74
N ALA A 410 4.16 -13.43 -12.57
CA ALA A 410 3.81 -12.49 -11.51
C ALA A 410 4.69 -12.76 -10.28
N VAL A 411 5.62 -11.86 -9.99
CA VAL A 411 6.62 -12.05 -8.92
C VAL A 411 6.74 -10.85 -8.00
N THR A 412 6.99 -11.09 -6.72
CA THR A 412 7.35 -10.04 -5.78
C THR A 412 8.77 -9.50 -6.05
N GLN A 413 8.98 -8.20 -5.86
CA GLN A 413 10.33 -7.62 -5.90
C GLN A 413 11.07 -7.80 -4.57
N VAL A 414 10.35 -7.71 -3.45
CA VAL A 414 10.88 -7.92 -2.10
C VAL A 414 9.89 -8.73 -1.28
N SER A 415 10.31 -9.91 -0.80
CA SER A 415 9.45 -10.78 0.00
C SER A 415 9.04 -10.12 1.32
N ASN A 416 7.74 -10.08 1.61
CA ASN A 416 7.24 -9.53 2.87
C ASN A 416 7.54 -10.39 4.10
N ALA A 417 7.83 -11.68 3.90
CA ALA A 417 8.10 -12.65 4.96
C ALA A 417 9.59 -12.89 5.14
N LEU A 418 10.35 -12.95 4.03
CA LEU A 418 11.78 -13.24 4.08
C LEU A 418 12.65 -12.02 3.85
N GLY A 419 12.12 -10.89 3.39
CA GLY A 419 12.90 -9.73 2.98
C GLY A 419 13.74 -9.94 1.72
N THR A 420 13.77 -11.15 1.13
CA THR A 420 14.57 -11.48 -0.05
C THR A 420 14.27 -10.51 -1.19
N VAL A 421 15.31 -9.92 -1.78
CA VAL A 421 15.24 -9.13 -3.00
C VAL A 421 15.32 -10.08 -4.20
N VAL A 422 14.30 -10.02 -5.05
CA VAL A 422 14.20 -10.86 -6.24
C VAL A 422 14.86 -10.14 -7.42
N PRO A 423 15.67 -10.83 -8.26
CA PRO A 423 16.27 -10.25 -9.46
C PRO A 423 15.21 -10.05 -10.57
N VAL A 424 14.24 -9.16 -10.33
CA VAL A 424 13.05 -8.98 -11.17
C VAL A 424 13.39 -8.57 -12.60
N LYS A 425 14.45 -7.80 -12.81
CA LYS A 425 14.90 -7.41 -14.15
C LYS A 425 15.24 -8.64 -15.00
N GLU A 426 16.05 -9.56 -14.48
CA GLU A 426 16.39 -10.79 -15.19
C GLU A 426 15.15 -11.69 -15.39
N ILE A 427 14.26 -11.75 -14.40
CA ILE A 427 13.02 -12.52 -14.50
C ILE A 427 12.12 -11.99 -15.62
N VAL A 428 11.93 -10.67 -15.68
CA VAL A 428 11.13 -9.99 -16.71
C VAL A 428 11.73 -10.19 -18.10
N GLU A 429 13.04 -10.00 -18.25
CA GLU A 429 13.74 -10.22 -19.51
C GLU A 429 13.55 -11.65 -20.04
N LEU A 430 13.65 -12.65 -19.14
CA LEU A 430 13.40 -14.05 -19.47
C LEU A 430 11.92 -14.32 -19.82
N ALA A 431 10.98 -13.70 -19.11
CA ALA A 431 9.54 -13.82 -19.40
C ALA A 431 9.22 -13.31 -20.80
N HIS A 432 9.76 -12.13 -21.15
CA HIS A 432 9.58 -11.52 -22.47
C HIS A 432 10.18 -12.36 -23.59
N ARG A 433 11.34 -12.99 -23.38
CA ARG A 433 11.92 -13.93 -24.34
C ARG A 433 11.02 -15.14 -24.61
N ALA A 434 10.19 -15.54 -23.64
CA ALA A 434 9.19 -16.59 -23.81
C ALA A 434 7.84 -16.08 -24.36
N GLY A 435 7.70 -14.78 -24.62
CA GLY A 435 6.46 -14.15 -25.08
C GLY A 435 5.42 -13.90 -23.98
N ALA A 436 5.80 -14.06 -22.70
CA ALA A 436 4.93 -13.82 -21.56
C ALA A 436 4.98 -12.35 -21.11
N LYS A 437 3.90 -11.87 -20.48
CA LYS A 437 3.90 -10.59 -19.75
C LYS A 437 4.48 -10.76 -18.34
N ALA A 438 4.89 -9.66 -17.72
CA ALA A 438 5.44 -9.68 -16.37
C ALA A 438 4.77 -8.65 -15.45
N LEU A 439 4.26 -9.12 -14.30
CA LEU A 439 3.77 -8.29 -13.20
C LEU A 439 4.76 -8.34 -12.04
N VAL A 440 5.14 -7.18 -11.53
CA VAL A 440 6.00 -7.06 -10.36
C VAL A 440 5.21 -6.51 -9.18
N ASP A 441 5.10 -7.32 -8.11
CA ASP A 441 4.58 -6.89 -6.82
C ASP A 441 5.66 -6.13 -6.05
N GLY A 442 5.56 -4.80 -6.11
CA GLY A 442 6.45 -3.86 -5.46
C GLY A 442 6.00 -3.41 -4.08
N ALA A 443 5.02 -4.06 -3.44
CA ALA A 443 4.43 -3.58 -2.19
C ALA A 443 5.43 -3.36 -1.05
N GLN A 444 6.55 -4.09 -1.03
CA GLN A 444 7.64 -3.89 -0.07
C GLN A 444 8.80 -3.09 -0.66
N SER A 445 9.12 -3.22 -1.95
CA SER A 445 10.31 -2.57 -2.52
C SER A 445 10.21 -1.05 -2.51
N VAL A 446 9.01 -0.50 -2.76
CA VAL A 446 8.80 0.95 -2.93
C VAL A 446 9.21 1.80 -1.74
N SER A 447 9.28 1.25 -0.52
CA SER A 447 9.73 1.99 0.66
C SER A 447 11.21 1.80 0.98
N HIS A 448 11.87 0.82 0.38
CA HIS A 448 13.18 0.34 0.80
C HIS A 448 14.27 0.51 -0.26
N MET A 449 13.91 0.62 -1.53
CA MET A 449 14.86 0.74 -2.64
C MET A 449 14.29 1.55 -3.79
N ARG A 450 15.18 2.10 -4.64
CA ARG A 450 14.76 2.81 -5.84
C ARG A 450 14.05 1.86 -6.79
N VAL A 451 12.91 2.31 -7.32
CA VAL A 451 12.14 1.61 -8.33
C VAL A 451 12.25 2.39 -9.64
N ASP A 452 12.59 1.69 -10.70
CA ASP A 452 12.62 2.21 -12.06
C ASP A 452 11.92 1.19 -12.96
N VAL A 453 10.65 1.45 -13.26
CA VAL A 453 9.82 0.50 -14.02
C VAL A 453 10.28 0.34 -15.47
N GLN A 454 10.96 1.36 -16.02
CA GLN A 454 11.57 1.30 -17.35
C GLN A 454 12.81 0.40 -17.35
N ASP A 455 13.68 0.53 -16.35
CA ASP A 455 14.88 -0.32 -16.23
C ASP A 455 14.53 -1.78 -15.91
N ILE A 456 13.53 -2.00 -15.04
CA ILE A 456 13.01 -3.35 -14.76
C ILE A 456 12.37 -3.95 -16.03
N GLY A 457 11.79 -3.10 -16.88
CA GLY A 457 11.11 -3.49 -18.11
C GLY A 457 9.77 -4.18 -17.89
N ALA A 458 9.20 -4.17 -16.68
CA ALA A 458 7.96 -4.87 -16.35
C ALA A 458 6.78 -4.40 -17.22
N ASP A 459 5.74 -5.22 -17.36
CA ASP A 459 4.50 -4.80 -18.03
C ASP A 459 3.49 -4.21 -17.03
N PHE A 460 3.57 -4.65 -15.77
CA PHE A 460 2.84 -4.09 -14.65
C PHE A 460 3.73 -3.97 -13.42
N PHE A 461 3.54 -2.91 -12.65
CA PHE A 461 4.16 -2.71 -11.34
C PHE A 461 3.11 -2.21 -10.36
N VAL A 462 3.01 -2.84 -9.19
CA VAL A 462 1.92 -2.56 -8.24
C VAL A 462 2.44 -2.29 -6.83
N PHE A 463 1.84 -1.34 -6.11
CA PHE A 463 2.17 -1.09 -4.72
C PHE A 463 1.02 -0.47 -3.91
N SER A 464 1.17 -0.46 -2.58
CA SER A 464 0.20 0.09 -1.63
C SER A 464 0.75 1.33 -0.94
N GLY A 465 -0.05 2.40 -0.87
CA GLY A 465 0.33 3.66 -0.23
C GLY A 465 0.68 3.51 1.24
N HIS A 466 -0.06 2.68 1.97
CA HIS A 466 0.16 2.47 3.41
C HIS A 466 1.49 1.80 3.78
N LYS A 467 2.24 1.28 2.78
CA LYS A 467 3.59 0.74 2.95
C LYS A 467 4.69 1.73 2.55
N VAL A 468 4.35 2.82 1.87
CA VAL A 468 5.26 3.92 1.54
C VAL A 468 4.87 5.19 2.32
N PHE A 469 4.57 5.00 3.61
CA PHE A 469 4.31 6.09 4.59
C PHE A 469 3.07 6.94 4.30
N GLY A 470 2.30 6.56 3.28
CA GLY A 470 1.05 7.18 2.89
C GLY A 470 -0.17 6.61 3.63
N PRO A 471 -1.36 7.15 3.33
CA PRO A 471 -2.61 6.72 3.95
C PRO A 471 -2.99 5.27 3.59
N THR A 472 -3.93 4.73 4.35
CA THR A 472 -4.62 3.48 4.01
C THR A 472 -5.59 3.72 2.84
N GLY A 473 -6.11 2.66 2.23
CA GLY A 473 -7.17 2.78 1.23
C GLY A 473 -6.74 3.32 -0.14
N ILE A 474 -5.44 3.52 -0.38
CA ILE A 474 -4.87 3.92 -1.68
C ILE A 474 -3.67 3.04 -2.06
N GLY A 475 -3.55 2.76 -3.33
CA GLY A 475 -2.46 2.04 -3.99
C GLY A 475 -2.45 2.34 -5.47
N VAL A 476 -1.52 1.71 -6.17
CA VAL A 476 -1.18 2.05 -7.55
C VAL A 476 -1.03 0.78 -8.37
N VAL A 477 -1.58 0.83 -9.58
CA VAL A 477 -1.11 0.04 -10.73
C VAL A 477 -0.37 1.00 -11.65
N TRP A 478 0.88 0.68 -11.98
CA TRP A 478 1.46 1.13 -13.23
C TRP A 478 1.39 -0.02 -14.23
N GLY A 479 1.08 0.30 -15.49
CA GLY A 479 1.21 -0.65 -16.58
C GLY A 479 1.61 0.06 -17.86
N LYS A 480 2.36 -0.62 -18.73
CA LYS A 480 2.73 -0.07 -20.04
C LYS A 480 1.48 0.32 -20.82
N ARG A 481 1.50 1.50 -21.46
CA ARG A 481 0.35 2.03 -22.22
C ARG A 481 -0.26 0.97 -23.13
N GLU A 482 0.53 0.32 -23.97
CA GLU A 482 0.01 -0.62 -24.97
C GLU A 482 -0.69 -1.83 -24.33
N VAL A 483 -0.29 -2.18 -23.10
CA VAL A 483 -0.92 -3.27 -22.34
C VAL A 483 -2.22 -2.79 -21.70
N LEU A 484 -2.25 -1.58 -21.13
CA LEU A 484 -3.45 -0.99 -20.53
C LEU A 484 -4.53 -0.60 -21.56
N GLU A 485 -4.12 -0.23 -22.77
CA GLU A 485 -5.04 0.09 -23.86
C GLU A 485 -5.76 -1.15 -24.40
N ASP A 486 -5.05 -2.28 -24.51
CA ASP A 486 -5.58 -3.59 -24.92
C ASP A 486 -6.53 -4.23 -23.88
N MET A 487 -6.40 -3.81 -22.62
CA MET A 487 -7.21 -4.32 -21.52
C MET A 487 -8.67 -3.82 -21.55
N PRO A 488 -9.66 -4.72 -21.33
CA PRO A 488 -11.05 -4.34 -21.15
C PRO A 488 -11.26 -3.72 -19.76
N PRO A 489 -12.28 -2.87 -19.54
CA PRO A 489 -12.54 -2.33 -18.20
C PRO A 489 -12.84 -3.44 -17.20
N TRP A 490 -12.50 -3.21 -15.93
CA TRP A 490 -12.76 -4.17 -14.86
C TRP A 490 -14.03 -3.84 -14.06
N GLN A 491 -14.01 -2.72 -13.34
CA GLN A 491 -15.18 -2.19 -12.64
C GLN A 491 -15.92 -1.22 -13.56
N GLY A 492 -17.27 -1.26 -13.56
CA GLY A 492 -18.10 -0.41 -14.40
C GLY A 492 -18.92 0.59 -13.58
N GLY A 493 -19.07 1.81 -14.08
CA GLY A 493 -19.84 2.86 -13.42
C GLY A 493 -19.57 4.25 -14.00
N GLY A 494 -19.88 5.29 -13.23
CA GLY A 494 -19.50 6.67 -13.60
C GLY A 494 -17.97 6.86 -13.65
N ASN A 495 -17.54 8.02 -14.14
CA ASN A 495 -16.13 8.42 -14.32
C ASN A 495 -15.36 7.68 -15.44
N MET A 496 -15.52 6.36 -15.53
CA MET A 496 -14.83 5.50 -16.51
C MET A 496 -15.49 5.43 -17.89
N ILE A 497 -16.64 6.09 -18.06
CA ILE A 497 -17.41 6.16 -19.31
C ILE A 497 -17.16 7.47 -20.06
N ALA A 498 -17.10 7.38 -21.38
CA ALA A 498 -17.11 8.53 -22.29
C ALA A 498 -18.53 8.81 -22.80
N ASP A 499 -19.31 7.77 -23.09
CA ASP A 499 -20.72 7.86 -23.50
C ASP A 499 -21.50 6.62 -23.04
N VAL A 500 -22.77 6.80 -22.67
CA VAL A 500 -23.66 5.71 -22.20
C VAL A 500 -25.05 5.89 -22.80
N THR A 501 -25.49 4.89 -23.56
CA THR A 501 -26.89 4.67 -23.96
C THR A 501 -27.40 3.36 -23.37
N PHE A 502 -28.69 3.04 -23.53
CA PHE A 502 -29.22 1.75 -23.10
C PHE A 502 -28.70 0.57 -23.94
N GLU A 503 -28.26 0.84 -25.16
CA GLU A 503 -27.79 -0.15 -26.13
C GLU A 503 -26.27 -0.34 -26.09
N LYS A 504 -25.52 0.70 -25.72
CA LYS A 504 -24.06 0.70 -25.80
C LYS A 504 -23.39 1.63 -24.78
N THR A 505 -22.23 1.21 -24.30
CA THR A 505 -21.30 2.04 -23.53
C THR A 505 -20.00 2.23 -24.30
N VAL A 506 -19.49 3.46 -24.30
CA VAL A 506 -18.13 3.81 -24.75
C VAL A 506 -17.32 4.20 -23.53
N PHE A 507 -16.13 3.63 -23.36
CA PHE A 507 -15.27 3.86 -22.20
C PHE A 507 -14.28 5.01 -22.42
N GLN A 508 -13.83 5.64 -21.34
CA GLN A 508 -12.74 6.61 -21.36
C GLN A 508 -11.41 5.94 -21.78
N PRO A 509 -10.43 6.73 -22.26
CA PRO A 509 -9.05 6.26 -22.32
C PRO A 509 -8.47 6.01 -20.91
N ILE A 510 -7.26 5.47 -20.87
CA ILE A 510 -6.49 5.33 -19.64
C ILE A 510 -6.10 6.72 -19.09
N PRO A 511 -5.99 6.89 -17.76
CA PRO A 511 -6.19 5.89 -16.71
C PRO A 511 -7.66 5.70 -16.32
N ASN A 512 -8.53 6.65 -16.66
CA ASN A 512 -9.92 6.72 -16.20
C ASN A 512 -10.75 5.49 -16.56
N LYS A 513 -10.41 4.77 -17.63
CA LYS A 513 -10.98 3.44 -17.98
C LYS A 513 -11.07 2.49 -16.77
N PHE A 514 -10.13 2.60 -15.83
CA PHE A 514 -10.00 1.70 -14.69
C PHE A 514 -10.37 2.33 -13.33
N GLU A 515 -10.77 3.60 -13.31
CA GLU A 515 -11.10 4.34 -12.08
C GLU A 515 -12.61 4.61 -12.02
N ALA A 516 -13.38 3.54 -11.80
CA ALA A 516 -14.83 3.59 -11.78
C ALA A 516 -15.36 4.25 -10.50
N GLY A 517 -16.31 5.18 -10.66
CA GLY A 517 -16.93 5.92 -9.56
C GLY A 517 -16.04 7.05 -9.03
N THR A 518 -16.42 7.59 -7.87
CA THR A 518 -15.59 8.59 -7.18
C THR A 518 -14.39 7.87 -6.54
N GLY A 519 -13.18 8.25 -6.94
CA GLY A 519 -11.95 7.68 -6.40
C GLY A 519 -11.66 8.13 -4.96
N ASN A 520 -10.60 7.56 -4.38
CA ASN A 520 -10.12 7.95 -3.05
C ASN A 520 -9.21 9.20 -3.14
N ILE A 521 -9.84 10.37 -3.31
CA ILE A 521 -9.16 11.62 -3.71
C ILE A 521 -8.17 12.10 -2.65
N ALA A 522 -8.63 12.27 -1.41
CA ALA A 522 -7.79 12.81 -0.33
C ALA A 522 -6.59 11.91 -0.02
N ASP A 523 -6.78 10.59 -0.10
CA ASP A 523 -5.70 9.64 0.19
C ASP A 523 -4.69 9.54 -0.97
N ALA A 524 -5.11 9.73 -2.24
CA ALA A 524 -4.18 9.91 -3.35
C ALA A 524 -3.32 11.16 -3.13
N VAL A 525 -3.93 12.26 -2.72
CA VAL A 525 -3.22 13.49 -2.35
C VAL A 525 -2.25 13.26 -1.19
N GLY A 526 -2.67 12.52 -0.15
CA GLY A 526 -1.81 12.11 0.96
C GLY A 526 -0.65 11.20 0.54
N LEU A 527 -0.87 10.30 -0.43
CA LEU A 527 0.18 9.47 -1.03
C LEU A 527 1.22 10.33 -1.75
N GLY A 528 0.79 11.37 -2.48
CA GLY A 528 1.69 12.35 -3.07
C GLY A 528 2.61 13.00 -2.03
N ALA A 529 2.06 13.44 -0.89
CA ALA A 529 2.88 14.00 0.19
C ALA A 529 3.83 12.98 0.85
N ALA A 530 3.45 11.70 0.88
CA ALA A 530 4.31 10.64 1.40
C ALA A 530 5.51 10.38 0.47
N ILE A 531 5.27 10.38 -0.85
CA ILE A 531 6.30 10.30 -1.87
C ILE A 531 7.24 11.50 -1.78
N ASP A 532 6.71 12.73 -1.63
CA ASP A 532 7.53 13.93 -1.44
C ASP A 532 8.42 13.81 -0.19
N TYR A 533 7.90 13.24 0.90
CA TYR A 533 8.67 12.98 2.11
C TYR A 533 9.80 11.96 1.88
N VAL A 534 9.52 10.83 1.24
CA VAL A 534 10.52 9.82 0.89
C VAL A 534 11.61 10.41 -0.03
N ASN A 535 11.22 11.20 -1.03
CA ASN A 535 12.16 11.87 -1.93
C ASN A 535 13.03 12.90 -1.20
N LYS A 536 12.45 13.64 -0.25
CA LYS A 536 13.19 14.61 0.58
C LYS A 536 14.27 13.93 1.42
N VAL A 537 13.97 12.77 2.01
CA VAL A 537 14.95 11.98 2.77
C VAL A 537 15.98 11.34 1.82
N GLY A 538 15.52 10.92 0.64
CA GLY A 538 16.31 10.29 -0.41
C GLY A 538 16.32 8.76 -0.26
N ILE A 539 15.78 8.06 -1.25
CA ILE A 539 15.61 6.60 -1.22
C ILE A 539 16.94 5.85 -1.04
N GLU A 540 18.05 6.38 -1.57
CA GLU A 540 19.38 5.79 -1.41
C GLU A 540 19.93 5.93 0.02
N ASN A 541 19.56 7.02 0.72
CA ASN A 541 19.91 7.19 2.13
C ASN A 541 19.10 6.23 3.01
N ILE A 542 17.81 6.10 2.70
CA ILE A 542 16.90 5.13 3.35
C ILE A 542 17.44 3.71 3.19
N ALA A 543 17.70 3.29 1.95
CA ALA A 543 18.18 1.95 1.63
C ALA A 543 19.48 1.62 2.38
N ARG A 544 20.45 2.54 2.37
CA ARG A 544 21.72 2.37 3.09
C ARG A 544 21.51 2.21 4.61
N TYR A 545 20.75 3.12 5.22
CA TYR A 545 20.53 3.10 6.66
C TYR A 545 19.76 1.86 7.13
N GLU A 546 18.71 1.48 6.39
CA GLU A 546 17.94 0.27 6.69
C GLU A 546 18.77 -1.00 6.49
N HIS A 547 19.67 -1.03 5.51
CA HIS A 547 20.61 -2.14 5.33
C HIS A 547 21.54 -2.28 6.53
N ASP A 548 22.11 -1.18 7.03
CA ASP A 548 22.97 -1.21 8.23
C ASP A 548 22.22 -1.73 9.46
N LEU A 549 20.96 -1.31 9.65
CA LEU A 549 20.09 -1.84 10.72
C LEU A 549 19.79 -3.34 10.54
N LEU A 550 19.50 -3.76 9.31
CA LEU A 550 19.18 -5.14 8.99
C LEU A 550 20.38 -6.06 9.24
N VAL A 551 21.56 -5.71 8.74
CA VAL A 551 22.80 -6.49 8.94
C VAL A 551 23.09 -6.62 10.43
N TYR A 552 23.03 -5.51 11.16
CA TYR A 552 23.24 -5.51 12.61
C TYR A 552 22.24 -6.42 13.35
N GLY A 553 20.95 -6.28 13.04
CA GLY A 553 19.90 -7.05 13.69
C GLY A 553 19.98 -8.54 13.35
N MET A 554 20.20 -8.90 12.08
CA MET A 554 20.37 -10.28 11.64
C MET A 554 21.57 -10.95 12.32
N GLN A 555 22.71 -10.27 12.41
CA GLN A 555 23.90 -10.77 13.10
C GLN A 555 23.63 -11.01 14.58
N LYS A 556 23.05 -10.03 15.28
CA LYS A 556 22.80 -10.13 16.72
C LYS A 556 21.74 -11.16 17.08
N LEU A 557 20.70 -11.28 16.24
CA LEU A 557 19.61 -12.23 16.42
C LEU A 557 20.06 -13.66 16.15
N GLY A 558 20.83 -13.88 15.08
CA GLY A 558 21.39 -15.19 14.73
C GLY A 558 22.43 -15.70 15.73
N ALA A 559 23.07 -14.82 16.51
CA ALA A 559 23.98 -15.21 17.59
C ALA A 559 23.27 -15.72 18.86
N ILE A 560 21.95 -15.61 18.96
CA ILE A 560 21.19 -16.07 20.12
C ILE A 560 20.96 -17.57 20.01
N PRO A 561 21.36 -18.39 20.99
CA PRO A 561 21.12 -19.83 20.92
C PRO A 561 19.62 -20.16 20.90
N GLY A 562 19.24 -21.12 20.05
CA GLY A 562 17.84 -21.51 19.83
C GLY A 562 17.09 -20.61 18.86
N VAL A 563 17.67 -19.49 18.40
CA VAL A 563 17.09 -18.72 17.31
C VAL A 563 17.44 -19.35 15.97
N ARG A 564 16.42 -19.57 15.13
CA ARG A 564 16.59 -19.89 13.71
C ARG A 564 16.00 -18.77 12.87
N LEU A 565 16.87 -18.11 12.10
CA LEU A 565 16.47 -17.11 11.11
C LEU A 565 15.76 -17.79 9.94
N ILE A 566 14.70 -17.16 9.44
CA ILE A 566 13.91 -17.63 8.31
C ILE A 566 14.07 -16.61 7.18
N GLY A 567 14.73 -17.04 6.10
CA GLY A 567 15.20 -16.17 5.02
C GLY A 567 16.53 -15.53 5.37
N THR A 568 17.60 -16.00 4.76
CA THR A 568 18.98 -15.51 4.90
C THR A 568 19.63 -15.32 3.53
N ALA A 569 18.82 -15.00 2.51
CA ALA A 569 19.29 -14.59 1.21
C ALA A 569 20.31 -13.45 1.34
N ALA A 570 21.29 -13.42 0.44
CA ALA A 570 22.30 -12.37 0.40
C ALA A 570 21.61 -11.00 0.26
N ASP A 571 20.89 -10.79 -0.83
CA ASP A 571 20.15 -9.55 -1.06
C ASP A 571 18.82 -9.58 -0.29
N LYS A 572 18.74 -8.73 0.73
CA LYS A 572 17.61 -8.70 1.66
C LYS A 572 17.32 -7.28 2.14
N ALA A 573 16.04 -6.98 2.35
CA ALA A 573 15.56 -5.69 2.84
C ALA A 573 14.62 -5.86 4.04
N SER A 574 14.76 -4.97 5.03
CA SER A 574 13.84 -4.66 6.13
C SER A 574 13.41 -5.78 7.11
N VAL A 575 13.34 -7.06 6.71
CA VAL A 575 12.64 -8.11 7.48
C VAL A 575 13.61 -9.04 8.21
N MET A 576 13.39 -9.35 9.49
CA MET A 576 14.23 -10.26 10.28
C MET A 576 13.43 -11.44 10.84
N SER A 577 12.71 -12.18 9.98
CA SER A 577 11.88 -13.30 10.43
C SER A 577 12.68 -14.39 11.13
N PHE A 578 12.14 -14.90 12.25
CA PHE A 578 12.78 -15.95 13.03
C PHE A 578 11.76 -16.81 13.78
N VAL A 579 12.24 -17.97 14.24
CA VAL A 579 11.60 -18.79 15.28
C VAL A 579 12.60 -18.98 16.43
N LEU A 580 12.07 -19.25 17.62
CA LEU A 580 12.86 -19.48 18.83
C LEU A 580 12.51 -20.85 19.41
N ASP A 581 13.51 -21.72 19.56
CA ASP A 581 13.34 -23.06 20.10
C ASP A 581 12.70 -23.03 21.51
N GLY A 582 11.70 -23.87 21.70
CA GLY A 582 10.98 -24.00 22.97
C GLY A 582 9.90 -22.94 23.21
N TYR A 583 9.66 -22.02 22.27
CA TYR A 583 8.60 -21.02 22.35
C TYR A 583 7.73 -21.02 21.09
N THR A 584 6.42 -20.84 21.28
CA THR A 584 5.52 -20.47 20.19
C THR A 584 5.78 -19.04 19.74
N THR A 585 5.43 -18.71 18.50
CA THR A 585 5.63 -17.36 17.98
C THR A 585 4.82 -16.32 18.75
N GLU A 586 3.65 -16.70 19.23
CA GLU A 586 2.72 -15.92 20.02
C GLU A 586 3.31 -15.58 21.40
N GLU A 587 3.93 -16.55 22.08
CA GLU A 587 4.61 -16.30 23.37
C GLU A 587 5.75 -15.29 23.21
N VAL A 588 6.55 -15.41 22.15
CA VAL A 588 7.62 -14.42 21.86
C VAL A 588 7.01 -13.05 21.55
N GLY A 589 5.94 -12.99 20.76
CA GLY A 589 5.23 -11.75 20.45
C GLY A 589 4.66 -11.06 21.69
N HIS A 590 4.06 -11.81 22.61
CA HIS A 590 3.56 -11.28 23.88
C HIS A 590 4.69 -10.72 24.74
N ALA A 591 5.78 -11.47 24.92
CA ALA A 591 6.93 -11.03 25.70
C ALA A 591 7.58 -9.76 25.13
N LEU A 592 7.56 -9.58 23.80
CA LEU A 592 8.03 -8.35 23.14
C LEU A 592 7.05 -7.19 23.35
N ASN A 593 5.75 -7.44 23.22
CA ASN A 593 4.71 -6.44 23.44
C ASN A 593 4.72 -5.89 24.88
N ASP A 594 4.97 -6.73 25.87
CA ASP A 594 5.11 -6.31 27.28
C ASP A 594 6.25 -5.31 27.49
N GLU A 595 7.26 -5.32 26.62
CA GLU A 595 8.39 -4.38 26.62
C GLU A 595 8.18 -3.19 25.67
N GLY A 596 6.96 -3.03 25.14
CA GLY A 596 6.57 -1.98 24.20
C GLY A 596 7.07 -2.21 22.77
N ILE A 597 7.47 -3.44 22.42
CA ILE A 597 8.01 -3.79 21.09
C ILE A 597 6.92 -4.45 20.26
N ALA A 598 6.44 -3.75 19.24
CA ALA A 598 5.44 -4.24 18.31
C ALA A 598 6.11 -5.02 17.16
N VAL A 599 5.82 -6.31 17.08
CA VAL A 599 6.19 -7.20 15.96
C VAL A 599 4.95 -7.95 15.50
N ARG A 600 5.03 -8.59 14.33
CA ARG A 600 3.99 -9.50 13.89
C ARG A 600 4.36 -10.95 14.13
N THR A 601 3.37 -11.74 14.52
CA THR A 601 3.46 -13.20 14.61
C THR A 601 2.45 -13.82 13.64
N GLY A 602 2.70 -15.06 13.23
CA GLY A 602 1.81 -15.79 12.34
C GLY A 602 2.42 -16.03 10.96
N HIS A 603 1.56 -16.18 9.96
CA HIS A 603 1.97 -16.61 8.62
C HIS A 603 2.29 -15.47 7.64
N HIS A 604 2.11 -14.22 8.05
CA HIS A 604 2.40 -13.01 7.25
C HIS A 604 1.76 -12.99 5.85
N CYS A 605 0.61 -13.64 5.68
CA CYS A 605 0.00 -13.85 4.35
C CYS A 605 0.94 -14.51 3.33
N ALA A 606 1.85 -15.36 3.77
CA ALA A 606 2.87 -16.03 2.96
C ALA A 606 3.05 -17.50 3.41
N GLN A 607 1.94 -18.21 3.62
CA GLN A 607 1.97 -19.60 4.11
C GLN A 607 2.83 -20.55 3.26
N PRO A 608 2.81 -20.51 1.90
CA PRO A 608 3.58 -21.45 1.10
C PRO A 608 5.09 -21.36 1.34
N ILE A 609 5.64 -20.15 1.47
CA ILE A 609 7.07 -19.99 1.76
C ILE A 609 7.42 -20.47 3.16
N LEU A 610 6.60 -20.16 4.17
CA LEU A 610 6.88 -20.63 5.53
C LEU A 610 6.87 -22.17 5.60
N ARG A 611 5.91 -22.80 4.93
CA ARG A 611 5.83 -24.27 4.81
C ARG A 611 7.04 -24.86 4.12
N ARG A 612 7.58 -24.20 3.09
CA ARG A 612 8.88 -24.58 2.50
C ARG A 612 9.94 -24.64 3.60
N PHE A 613 10.01 -23.62 4.45
CA PHE A 613 10.97 -23.54 5.56
C PHE A 613 10.63 -24.42 6.78
N GLY A 614 9.63 -25.30 6.64
CA GLY A 614 9.21 -26.26 7.67
C GLY A 614 8.47 -25.63 8.85
N VAL A 615 7.86 -24.45 8.68
CA VAL A 615 7.13 -23.73 9.74
C VAL A 615 5.79 -23.22 9.24
N GLU A 616 4.80 -23.09 10.14
CA GLU A 616 3.52 -22.43 9.81
C GLU A 616 3.52 -20.94 10.18
N THR A 617 4.30 -20.56 11.19
CA THR A 617 4.36 -19.20 11.72
C THR A 617 5.80 -18.77 12.03
N THR A 618 6.05 -17.46 11.98
CA THR A 618 7.32 -16.86 12.43
C THR A 618 7.03 -15.58 13.21
N VAL A 619 7.99 -15.14 14.03
CA VAL A 619 8.04 -13.76 14.52
C VAL A 619 8.70 -12.91 13.44
N ARG A 620 8.13 -11.76 13.12
CA ARG A 620 8.61 -10.87 12.05
C ARG A 620 8.78 -9.44 12.55
N PRO A 621 9.94 -9.11 13.11
CA PRO A 621 10.43 -7.75 13.14
C PRO A 621 10.70 -7.29 11.71
N SER A 622 10.18 -6.13 11.34
CA SER A 622 10.36 -5.48 10.05
C SER A 622 10.67 -4.01 10.27
N LEU A 623 11.73 -3.53 9.64
CA LEU A 623 12.38 -2.25 9.91
C LEU A 623 11.90 -1.17 8.93
N ALA A 624 12.01 0.08 9.34
CA ALA A 624 11.92 1.24 8.49
C ALA A 624 13.01 2.25 8.90
N PHE A 625 13.28 3.24 8.06
CA PHE A 625 14.34 4.22 8.28
C PHE A 625 14.19 5.10 9.52
N TYR A 626 13.03 5.09 10.20
CA TYR A 626 12.86 5.75 11.51
C TYR A 626 13.22 4.86 12.71
N ASN A 627 13.51 3.58 12.48
CA ASN A 627 13.96 2.67 13.53
C ASN A 627 15.43 2.92 13.89
N THR A 628 15.87 2.45 15.07
CA THR A 628 17.24 2.68 15.55
C THR A 628 17.95 1.41 15.97
N PHE A 629 19.29 1.48 16.05
CA PHE A 629 20.11 0.40 16.60
C PHE A 629 19.75 0.07 18.05
N ASP A 630 19.40 1.08 18.86
CA ASP A 630 18.98 0.89 20.25
C ASP A 630 17.64 0.14 20.35
N GLU A 631 16.71 0.40 19.43
CA GLU A 631 15.46 -0.35 19.31
C GLU A 631 15.73 -1.81 18.96
N VAL A 632 16.69 -2.07 18.05
CA VAL A 632 17.12 -3.44 17.73
C VAL A 632 17.75 -4.10 18.95
N ASP A 633 18.59 -3.40 19.71
CA ASP A 633 19.19 -3.93 20.93
C ASP A 633 18.15 -4.30 22.00
N ARG A 634 17.06 -3.52 22.12
CA ARG A 634 15.93 -3.87 23.00
C ARG A 634 15.26 -5.19 22.57
N LEU A 635 14.99 -5.37 21.28
CA LEU A 635 14.48 -6.63 20.74
C LEU A 635 15.42 -7.80 21.08
N ILE A 636 16.72 -7.64 20.81
CA ILE A 636 17.74 -8.66 21.07
C ILE A 636 17.80 -9.01 22.56
N ALA A 637 17.70 -8.03 23.46
CA ALA A 637 17.73 -8.26 24.91
C ALA A 637 16.55 -9.13 25.37
N VAL A 638 15.34 -8.90 24.86
CA VAL A 638 14.16 -9.70 25.19
C VAL A 638 14.31 -11.13 24.68
N VAL A 639 14.72 -11.32 23.43
CA VAL A 639 14.91 -12.66 22.85
C VAL A 639 16.01 -13.44 23.58
N ARG A 640 17.12 -12.79 23.95
CA ARG A 640 18.18 -13.41 24.77
C ARG A 640 17.68 -13.83 26.15
N ARG A 641 16.83 -13.01 26.79
CA ARG A 641 16.22 -13.33 28.09
C ARG A 641 15.38 -14.60 28.00
N LEU A 642 14.52 -14.72 26.99
CA LEU A 642 13.71 -15.91 26.75
C LEU A 642 14.58 -17.16 26.51
N ALA A 643 15.57 -17.05 25.62
CA ALA A 643 16.51 -18.13 25.34
C ALA A 643 17.29 -18.61 26.59
N GLY A 644 17.61 -17.68 27.51
CA GLY A 644 18.31 -17.99 28.75
C GLY A 644 17.43 -18.68 29.81
N GLN A 645 16.16 -18.28 29.94
CA GLN A 645 15.24 -18.84 30.94
C GLN A 645 14.98 -20.33 30.75
N ARG A 646 14.87 -20.79 29.50
CA ARG A 646 14.60 -22.20 29.20
C ARG A 646 15.80 -23.13 29.37
N ARG A 647 17.03 -22.60 29.36
CA ARG A 647 18.23 -23.40 29.65
C ARG A 647 18.39 -23.72 31.14
N ALA A 648 17.71 -22.96 32.00
CA ALA A 648 17.79 -23.12 33.45
C ALA A 648 16.73 -24.09 34.03
N GLY A 649 15.79 -24.59 33.21
CA GLY A 649 14.74 -25.52 33.64
C GLY A 649 14.30 -26.46 32.55
#